data_AF-A0A178UD66-F1
#
_entry.id   AF-A0A178UD66-F1
#
_cell.length_a   1.000
_cell.length_b   1.000
_cell.length_c   1.000
_cell.angle_alpha   90.00
_cell.angle_beta   90.00
_cell.angle_gamma   90.00
#
_symmetry.space_group_name_H-M   'P 1'
#
loop_
_entity.id
_entity.type
_entity.pdbx_description
1 polymer ?
#
loop_
_entity_poly.entity_id
_entity_poly.type
_entity_poly.pdbx_seq_one_letter_code
_entity_poly.pdbx_strand_id
1 'polypeptide(L)'
;MENITKTFQYGGVDWLCEPWVGAGSLGIGRGENPLKFALPLLLLQISVFSIFSVSFQFLLRPFGKFAFLTQMLAGICLGPSVIGRNKQYMATFFYARSVYIIESFEAICFLFICYITTCQVDTRMIKRVGKLAFINGILLFLIPFVWGQFAAILISKRLKSGPAGIPPVEFHHVAIVQSTMFFQVVYGVLSSLKMLNTEPGRLALASMMVHDCLSWCFFMLNIAIKLNVDLPNKNRAAFLSVLQMIMILVIAYVFRPLMLWMKNRTPEGHSLKASYLSVICVLLFISCLWAEFVGLPYFFGAVVLGLATPKRPPLGTGLSDKIGCFVWSVLMPCYVIGIGLNIDLSLFSWRDVIRFELLFGVVRFAKMIAIALPSLYYKVPLWHAILVGFIVNIQGLYDVQIYKQNFNYTKISSKSFGAMVMSATVNSTIFIVIVKKLYQTMSKRNPYKRRTVQHCRVEAPLRILTCFRNREAVRPVLDLVELSRPAIGSPLSVFAVNLEELNNHSLPLLIHHTQEISPFLVPSRRDQIVKAFHNFEKTNQETVLIECFTAVAPRKTMHEDVCAIAFDQETDIVILTLDAGIELWERLLCRNLLHNCPCSVALFIDRGRLPDFRFVPLKKLTINIGAIFLGGPDDREMLAYATRLASHPSVELQVFRLVDQNGVSPLRDMVERNHDMRVINVFRKENSEKNIIFREVRIEEAVNLLDLLRKEGDDFDLMMVGIRHEENLLMLEGLSEWSDMKELGEVGDVLISKDLELSVSVLAVQQ
;
A
#
# COMPACT_ATOMS: atom_id res chain seq x y z
N MET A 1 25.29 44.36 7.10
CA MET A 1 26.44 43.81 7.85
C MET A 1 26.69 44.58 9.16
N GLU A 2 25.65 45.06 9.87
CA GLU A 2 25.87 45.95 11.03
C GLU A 2 26.01 45.23 12.39
N ASN A 3 25.96 43.89 12.45
CA ASN A 3 26.00 43.16 13.73
C ASN A 3 27.21 42.22 13.92
N ILE A 4 28.13 42.13 12.94
CA ILE A 4 29.39 41.39 13.14
C ILE A 4 30.38 42.35 13.79
N THR A 5 30.65 42.14 15.08
CA THR A 5 31.50 43.08 15.83
C THR A 5 32.97 42.98 15.41
N LYS A 6 33.51 41.77 15.20
CA LYS A 6 34.84 41.49 14.60
C LYS A 6 34.91 40.05 14.05
N THR A 7 35.61 39.84 12.94
CA THR A 7 36.11 38.52 12.51
C THR A 7 37.59 38.41 12.89
N PHE A 8 37.94 37.42 13.72
CA PHE A 8 39.35 37.15 14.06
C PHE A 8 39.78 35.82 13.46
N GLN A 9 40.93 35.81 12.78
CA GLN A 9 41.63 34.57 12.45
C GLN A 9 42.63 34.27 13.56
N TYR A 10 42.34 33.24 14.36
CA TYR A 10 43.26 32.74 15.37
C TYR A 10 43.40 31.22 15.18
N GLY A 11 44.62 30.75 14.93
CA GLY A 11 44.89 29.31 14.73
C GLY A 11 44.26 28.70 13.47
N GLY A 12 43.96 29.50 12.44
CA GLY A 12 43.33 29.01 11.20
C GLY A 12 41.81 28.81 11.26
N VAL A 13 41.16 29.31 12.32
CA VAL A 13 39.70 29.27 12.49
C VAL A 13 39.15 30.69 12.47
N ASP A 14 38.07 30.90 11.71
CA ASP A 14 37.34 32.17 11.65
C ASP A 14 36.36 32.28 12.82
N TRP A 15 36.57 33.25 13.70
CA TRP A 15 35.69 33.53 14.83
C TRP A 15 34.68 34.61 14.48
N LEU A 16 33.38 34.31 14.63
CA LEU A 16 32.29 35.27 14.44
C LEU A 16 31.76 35.73 15.82
N CYS A 17 32.00 36.98 16.19
CA CYS A 17 31.51 37.56 17.45
C CYS A 17 30.24 38.40 17.24
N GLU A 18 29.16 38.01 17.91
CA GLU A 18 27.87 38.71 17.88
C GLU A 18 27.32 38.94 19.28
N PRO A 19 26.60 40.05 19.51
CA PRO A 19 25.84 40.22 20.73
C PRO A 19 24.77 39.13 20.84
N TRP A 20 24.61 38.58 22.06
CA TRP A 20 23.51 37.68 22.35
C TRP A 20 22.21 38.47 22.27
N VAL A 21 21.38 38.09 21.30
CA VAL A 21 20.03 38.62 21.13
C VAL A 21 19.10 37.42 21.34
N GLY A 22 18.12 37.56 22.23
CA GLY A 22 17.22 36.46 22.61
C GLY A 22 16.47 35.82 21.42
N ALA A 23 15.62 34.84 21.69
CA ALA A 23 14.91 34.12 20.63
C ALA A 23 13.82 34.96 19.93
N GLY A 24 13.21 35.91 20.64
CA GLY A 24 12.08 36.71 20.17
C GLY A 24 12.32 38.22 20.25
N SER A 25 11.64 38.96 19.37
CA SER A 25 11.68 40.43 19.30
C SER A 25 10.58 41.06 20.14
N LEU A 26 10.84 42.26 20.65
CA LEU A 26 9.87 43.17 21.27
C LEU A 26 8.93 43.82 20.24
N GLY A 27 9.19 43.63 18.94
CA GLY A 27 8.30 44.00 17.83
C GLY A 27 8.69 45.30 17.12
N ILE A 28 8.20 45.44 15.88
CA ILE A 28 8.47 46.59 15.00
C ILE A 28 8.01 47.91 15.63
N GLY A 29 6.91 47.88 16.40
CA GLY A 29 6.38 49.04 17.11
C GLY A 29 7.30 49.63 18.19
N ARG A 30 8.36 48.91 18.59
CA ARG A 30 9.40 49.40 19.52
C ARG A 30 10.74 49.68 18.83
N GLY A 31 10.75 49.72 17.49
CA GLY A 31 11.94 50.01 16.69
C GLY A 31 12.86 48.81 16.44
N GLU A 32 12.48 47.59 16.85
CA GLU A 32 13.26 46.38 16.58
C GLU A 32 12.90 45.73 15.24
N ASN A 33 13.90 45.20 14.54
CA ASN A 33 13.67 44.38 13.36
C ASN A 33 13.58 42.89 13.75
N PRO A 34 12.41 42.23 13.63
CA PRO A 34 12.23 40.84 14.04
C PRO A 34 13.08 39.86 13.23
N LEU A 35 13.50 40.21 12.01
CA LEU A 35 14.34 39.37 11.17
C LEU A 35 15.78 39.22 11.69
N LYS A 36 16.19 40.06 12.65
CA LYS A 36 17.47 39.90 13.35
C LYS A 36 17.41 38.81 14.44
N PHE A 37 16.23 38.31 14.78
CA PHE A 37 16.00 37.31 15.81
C PHE A 37 15.82 35.91 15.20
N ALA A 38 16.24 34.89 15.93
CA ALA A 38 16.29 33.51 15.43
C ALA A 38 14.90 32.94 15.10
N LEU A 39 13.91 33.10 16.00
CA LEU A 39 12.59 32.47 15.83
C LEU A 39 11.77 33.12 14.71
N PRO A 40 11.62 34.46 14.63
CA PRO A 40 10.85 35.08 13.54
C PRO A 40 11.47 34.81 12.16
N LEU A 41 12.80 34.76 12.09
CA LEU A 41 13.50 34.43 10.84
C LEU A 41 13.24 32.96 10.43
N LEU A 42 13.30 32.01 11.37
CA LEU A 42 12.98 30.61 11.10
C LEU A 42 11.53 30.43 10.62
N LEU A 43 10.58 31.10 11.28
CA LEU A 43 9.16 31.07 10.88
C LEU A 43 8.97 31.64 9.48
N LEU A 44 9.66 32.73 9.14
CA LEU A 44 9.66 33.29 7.80
C LEU A 44 10.22 32.29 6.77
N GLN A 45 11.36 31.66 7.06
CA GLN A 45 11.99 30.67 6.19
C GLN A 45 11.07 29.48 5.89
N ILE A 46 10.45 28.90 6.93
CA ILE A 46 9.49 27.78 6.80
C ILE A 46 8.27 28.20 5.98
N SER A 47 7.75 29.41 6.22
CA SER A 47 6.57 29.95 5.53
C SER A 47 6.85 30.17 4.05
N VAL A 48 7.96 30.84 3.72
CA VAL A 48 8.37 31.09 2.35
C VAL A 48 8.61 29.78 1.61
N PHE A 49 9.34 28.83 2.21
CA PHE A 49 9.55 27.51 1.62
C PHE A 49 8.23 26.78 1.33
N SER A 50 7.31 26.79 2.29
CA SER A 50 6.01 26.13 2.14
C SER A 50 5.21 26.72 0.98
N ILE A 51 5.22 28.04 0.81
CA ILE A 51 4.57 28.73 -0.32
C ILE A 51 5.21 28.30 -1.65
N PHE A 52 6.54 28.27 -1.76
CA PHE A 52 7.24 27.82 -2.96
C PHE A 52 6.93 26.35 -3.28
N SER A 53 6.98 25.48 -2.27
CA SER A 53 6.69 24.05 -2.45
C SER A 53 5.26 23.81 -2.92
N VAL A 54 4.27 24.50 -2.36
CA VAL A 54 2.85 24.41 -2.78
C VAL A 54 2.68 24.96 -4.19
N SER A 55 3.35 26.07 -4.53
CA SER A 55 3.31 26.66 -5.86
C SER A 55 3.87 25.71 -6.93
N PHE A 56 5.02 25.07 -6.66
CA PHE A 56 5.58 24.05 -7.55
C PHE A 56 4.68 22.82 -7.65
N GLN A 57 4.05 22.41 -6.55
CA GLN A 57 3.12 21.28 -6.58
C GLN A 57 1.86 21.60 -7.39
N PHE A 58 1.38 22.84 -7.35
CA PHE A 58 0.28 23.29 -8.19
C PHE A 58 0.68 23.30 -9.68
N LEU A 59 1.87 23.85 -10.00
CA LEU A 59 2.37 23.92 -11.37
C LEU A 59 2.65 22.54 -11.99
N LEU A 60 3.20 21.61 -11.21
CA LEU A 60 3.53 20.26 -11.66
C LEU A 60 2.38 19.26 -11.53
N ARG A 61 1.21 19.68 -11.01
CA ARG A 61 0.01 18.85 -10.87
C ARG A 61 -0.42 18.13 -12.15
N PRO A 62 -0.32 18.71 -13.38
CA PRO A 62 -0.64 18.01 -14.62
C PRO A 62 0.22 16.77 -14.87
N PHE A 63 1.47 16.78 -14.40
CA PHE A 63 2.41 15.67 -14.57
C PHE A 63 2.29 14.61 -13.45
N GLY A 64 1.67 14.97 -12.31
CA GLY A 64 1.45 14.09 -11.18
C GLY A 64 1.79 14.74 -9.84
N LYS A 65 1.52 14.03 -8.74
CA LYS A 65 1.90 14.47 -7.38
C LYS A 65 3.32 13.98 -7.05
N PHE A 66 4.35 14.78 -7.32
CA PHE A 66 5.74 14.46 -6.99
C PHE A 66 6.24 15.30 -5.82
N ALA A 67 5.87 14.94 -4.59
CA ALA A 67 6.23 15.72 -3.39
C ALA A 67 7.75 15.93 -3.28
N PHE A 68 8.55 14.87 -3.44
CA PHE A 68 10.01 14.93 -3.38
C PHE A 68 10.61 15.91 -4.40
N LEU A 69 10.13 15.90 -5.65
CA LEU A 69 10.58 16.84 -6.70
C LEU A 69 10.24 18.28 -6.35
N THR A 70 8.97 18.54 -6.01
CA THR A 70 8.47 19.89 -5.75
C THR A 70 9.17 20.52 -4.55
N GLN A 71 9.44 19.73 -3.51
CA GLN A 71 10.17 20.16 -2.33
C GLN A 71 11.64 20.44 -2.67
N MET A 72 12.35 19.52 -3.32
CA MET A 72 13.76 19.73 -3.69
C MET A 72 13.93 20.95 -4.62
N LEU A 73 13.04 21.14 -5.59
CA LEU A 73 13.04 22.34 -6.44
C LEU A 73 12.82 23.62 -5.62
N ALA A 74 11.89 23.62 -4.66
CA ALA A 74 11.71 24.75 -3.75
C ALA A 74 12.97 25.06 -2.93
N GLY A 75 13.65 24.04 -2.41
CA GLY A 75 14.91 24.19 -1.68
C GLY A 75 16.03 24.78 -2.56
N ILE A 76 16.20 24.25 -3.77
CA ILE A 76 17.21 24.73 -4.74
C ILE A 76 16.92 26.17 -5.17
N CYS A 77 15.64 26.53 -5.34
CA CYS A 77 15.25 27.89 -5.68
C CYS A 77 15.57 28.90 -4.57
N LEU A 78 15.34 28.53 -3.30
CA LEU A 78 15.68 29.39 -2.16
C LEU A 78 17.19 29.45 -1.90
N GLY A 79 17.93 28.42 -2.29
CA GLY A 79 19.38 28.33 -2.16
C GLY A 79 20.17 29.25 -3.11
N PRO A 80 21.52 29.13 -3.10
CA PRO A 80 22.45 29.93 -3.91
C PRO A 80 22.17 29.90 -5.42
N SER A 81 21.58 28.82 -5.89
CA SER A 81 21.38 28.54 -7.30
C SER A 81 20.48 29.55 -8.04
N VAL A 82 19.45 30.10 -7.37
CA VAL A 82 18.44 30.99 -7.99
C VAL A 82 18.31 32.31 -7.23
N ILE A 83 17.52 32.36 -6.15
CA ILE A 83 17.25 33.59 -5.39
C ILE A 83 18.51 34.00 -4.61
N GLY A 84 19.26 33.01 -4.15
CA GLY A 84 20.51 33.17 -3.43
C GLY A 84 21.66 33.83 -4.18
N ARG A 85 21.53 34.07 -5.49
CA ARG A 85 22.52 34.85 -6.26
C ARG A 85 22.63 36.29 -5.75
N ASN A 86 21.57 36.81 -5.16
CA ASN A 86 21.62 38.10 -4.47
C ASN A 86 22.30 37.92 -3.11
N LYS A 87 23.53 38.43 -2.99
CA LYS A 87 24.32 38.38 -1.74
C LYS A 87 23.63 39.05 -0.55
N GLN A 88 22.83 40.09 -0.79
CA GLN A 88 22.09 40.78 0.28
C GLN A 88 20.95 39.91 0.83
N TYR A 89 20.26 39.18 -0.05
CA TYR A 89 19.27 38.18 0.37
C TYR A 89 19.93 37.08 1.19
N MET A 90 21.04 36.49 0.70
CA MET A 90 21.75 35.45 1.45
C MET A 90 22.22 35.91 2.82
N ALA A 91 22.80 37.11 2.92
CA ALA A 91 23.28 37.67 4.18
C ALA A 91 22.16 37.99 5.19
N THR A 92 20.93 38.24 4.73
CA THR A 92 19.80 38.61 5.61
C THR A 92 18.92 37.41 5.93
N PHE A 93 18.60 36.61 4.91
CA PHE A 93 17.68 35.48 5.01
C PHE A 93 18.38 34.21 5.50
N PHE A 94 19.65 33.98 5.17
CA PHE A 94 20.44 32.83 5.63
C PHE A 94 21.61 33.29 6.50
N TYR A 95 21.25 34.01 7.56
CA TYR A 95 22.20 34.46 8.57
C TYR A 95 22.85 33.27 9.30
N ALA A 96 24.14 33.35 9.64
CA ALA A 96 24.91 32.22 10.20
C ALA A 96 24.20 31.53 11.38
N ARG A 97 23.66 32.30 12.33
CA ARG A 97 22.88 31.78 13.47
C ARG A 97 21.64 30.98 13.02
N SER A 98 20.94 31.45 11.99
CA SER A 98 19.75 30.76 11.47
C SER A 98 20.09 29.46 10.76
N VAL A 99 21.25 29.39 10.10
CA VAL A 99 21.71 28.17 9.41
C VAL A 99 21.94 27.04 10.41
N TYR A 100 22.65 27.30 11.52
CA TYR A 100 22.83 26.28 12.58
C TYR A 100 21.51 25.77 13.18
N ILE A 101 20.52 26.66 13.31
CA ILE A 101 19.19 26.28 13.79
C ILE A 101 18.49 25.41 12.75
N ILE A 102 18.50 25.80 11.46
CA ILE A 102 17.94 25.00 10.38
C ILE A 102 18.58 23.60 10.35
N GLU A 103 19.90 23.50 10.44
CA GLU A 103 20.61 22.21 10.46
C GLU A 103 20.23 21.34 11.67
N SER A 104 19.99 21.96 12.82
CA SER A 104 19.51 21.24 14.02
C SER A 104 18.09 20.70 13.82
N PHE A 105 17.17 21.52 13.29
CA PHE A 105 15.80 21.11 12.97
C PHE A 105 15.76 20.08 11.84
N GLU A 106 16.67 20.17 10.86
CA GLU A 106 16.87 19.18 9.81
C GLU A 106 17.28 17.82 10.38
N ALA A 107 18.24 17.78 11.31
CA ALA A 107 18.66 16.53 11.94
C ALA A 107 17.52 15.89 12.76
N ILE A 108 16.75 16.72 13.48
CA ILE A 108 15.55 16.29 14.19
C ILE A 108 14.47 15.80 13.22
N CYS A 109 14.29 16.47 12.08
CA CYS A 109 13.38 16.01 11.05
C CYS A 109 13.76 14.60 10.57
N PHE A 110 15.03 14.43 10.21
CA PHE A 110 15.52 13.20 9.63
C PHE A 110 15.47 12.03 10.61
N LEU A 111 15.77 12.23 11.90
CA LEU A 111 15.66 11.16 12.90
C LEU A 111 14.21 10.67 13.05
N PHE A 112 13.22 11.57 13.03
CA PHE A 112 11.82 11.17 13.09
C PHE A 112 11.37 10.45 11.81
N ILE A 113 11.81 10.89 10.64
CA ILE A 113 11.51 10.21 9.36
C ILE A 113 12.12 8.80 9.35
N CYS A 114 13.36 8.65 9.81
CA CYS A 114 14.03 7.36 10.02
C CYS A 114 13.19 6.44 10.88
N TYR A 115 12.76 6.93 12.04
CA TYR A 115 11.97 6.14 12.96
C TYR A 115 10.59 5.75 12.38
N ILE A 116 9.84 6.72 11.83
CA ILE A 116 8.48 6.51 11.30
C ILE A 116 8.48 5.51 10.15
N THR A 117 9.39 5.64 9.19
CA THR A 117 9.41 4.72 8.04
C THR A 117 9.82 3.31 8.46
N THR A 118 10.78 3.17 9.36
CA THR A 118 11.30 1.86 9.78
C THR A 118 10.36 1.12 10.73
N CYS A 119 9.57 1.83 11.55
CA CYS A 119 8.58 1.20 12.44
C CYS A 119 7.39 0.60 11.69
N GLN A 120 7.15 1.02 10.44
CA GLN A 120 6.08 0.48 9.60
C GLN A 120 6.49 -0.76 8.79
N VAL A 121 7.79 -1.02 8.61
CA VAL A 121 8.27 -2.08 7.70
C VAL A 121 8.20 -3.47 8.32
N ASP A 122 7.56 -4.42 7.63
CA ASP A 122 7.49 -5.81 8.09
C ASP A 122 8.74 -6.65 7.77
N THR A 123 9.72 -6.64 8.68
CA THR A 123 10.88 -7.58 8.68
C THR A 123 10.56 -9.07 8.53
N ARG A 124 9.32 -9.55 8.78
CA ARG A 124 8.94 -10.95 8.50
C ARG A 124 8.83 -11.24 7.00
N MET A 125 8.69 -10.22 6.17
CA MET A 125 8.66 -10.35 4.71
C MET A 125 9.94 -10.99 4.15
N ILE A 126 11.10 -10.73 4.77
CA ILE A 126 12.38 -11.35 4.38
C ILE A 126 12.28 -12.89 4.44
N LYS A 127 11.60 -13.43 5.46
CA LYS A 127 11.42 -14.89 5.60
C LYS A 127 10.39 -15.44 4.60
N ARG A 128 9.34 -14.68 4.27
CA ARG A 128 8.25 -15.12 3.37
C ARG A 128 8.65 -15.16 1.90
N VAL A 129 9.46 -14.21 1.44
CA VAL A 129 9.82 -14.11 0.00
C VAL A 129 10.87 -15.16 -0.42
N GLY A 130 11.53 -15.80 0.56
CA GLY A 130 12.37 -16.97 0.32
C GLY A 130 13.77 -16.66 -0.24
N LYS A 131 14.41 -17.69 -0.81
CA LYS A 131 15.83 -17.70 -1.23
C LYS A 131 16.16 -16.64 -2.31
N LEU A 132 15.20 -16.32 -3.17
CA LEU A 132 15.40 -15.36 -4.27
C LEU A 132 15.69 -13.94 -3.77
N ALA A 133 14.93 -13.44 -2.79
CA ALA A 133 15.17 -12.10 -2.23
C ALA A 133 16.55 -11.99 -1.58
N PHE A 134 17.03 -13.07 -0.95
CA PHE A 134 18.36 -13.10 -0.34
C PHE A 134 19.47 -13.01 -1.39
N ILE A 135 19.36 -13.78 -2.48
CA ILE A 135 20.30 -13.72 -3.60
C ILE A 135 20.29 -12.33 -4.25
N ASN A 136 19.10 -11.80 -4.53
CA ASN A 136 18.95 -10.46 -5.09
C ASN A 136 19.59 -9.39 -4.19
N GLY A 137 19.38 -9.45 -2.87
CA GLY A 137 19.98 -8.51 -1.92
C GLY A 137 21.51 -8.55 -1.91
N ILE A 138 22.12 -9.74 -1.96
CA ILE A 138 23.59 -9.89 -2.05
C ILE A 138 24.12 -9.30 -3.36
N LEU A 139 23.47 -9.64 -4.48
CA LEU A 139 23.92 -9.18 -5.79
C LEU A 139 23.72 -7.68 -5.98
N LEU A 140 22.64 -7.11 -5.44
CA LEU A 140 22.39 -5.67 -5.37
C LEU A 140 23.47 -4.94 -4.58
N PHE A 141 24.11 -5.59 -3.61
CA PHE A 141 25.23 -5.00 -2.88
C PHE A 141 26.54 -5.12 -3.67
N LEU A 142 26.88 -6.33 -4.12
CA LEU A 142 28.18 -6.62 -4.73
C LEU A 142 28.33 -6.01 -6.13
N ILE A 143 27.34 -6.17 -7.02
CA ILE A 143 27.48 -5.80 -8.44
C ILE A 143 27.58 -4.27 -8.60
N PRO A 144 26.67 -3.44 -8.08
CA PRO A 144 26.78 -1.98 -8.20
C PRO A 144 28.03 -1.42 -7.52
N PHE A 145 28.48 -2.03 -6.41
CA PHE A 145 29.69 -1.60 -5.73
C PHE A 145 30.94 -1.83 -6.60
N VAL A 146 31.15 -3.06 -7.08
CA VAL A 146 32.31 -3.41 -7.92
C VAL A 146 32.26 -2.68 -9.26
N TRP A 147 31.10 -2.68 -9.93
CA TRP A 147 30.94 -2.06 -11.24
C TRP A 147 31.06 -0.54 -11.18
N GLY A 148 30.54 0.09 -10.13
CA GLY A 148 30.70 1.53 -9.89
C GLY A 148 32.16 1.94 -9.71
N GLN A 149 32.94 1.16 -8.95
CA GLN A 149 34.37 1.40 -8.81
C GLN A 149 35.13 1.22 -10.12
N PHE A 150 34.85 0.12 -10.84
CA PHE A 150 35.45 -0.12 -12.14
C PHE A 150 35.15 1.01 -13.14
N ALA A 151 33.90 1.48 -13.18
CA ALA A 151 33.48 2.60 -14.02
C ALA A 151 34.21 3.90 -13.64
N ALA A 152 34.33 4.20 -12.33
CA ALA A 152 35.07 5.37 -11.87
C ALA A 152 36.56 5.33 -12.27
N ILE A 153 37.20 4.16 -12.21
CA ILE A 153 38.60 3.97 -12.66
C ILE A 153 38.70 4.17 -14.17
N LEU A 154 37.79 3.56 -14.94
CA LEU A 154 37.82 3.61 -16.40
C LEU A 154 37.60 5.05 -16.90
N ILE A 155 36.61 5.75 -16.36
CA ILE A 155 36.28 7.13 -16.72
C ILE A 155 37.43 8.06 -16.36
N SER A 156 37.99 7.95 -15.15
CA SER A 156 39.11 8.79 -14.72
C SER A 156 40.38 8.57 -15.55
N LYS A 157 40.71 7.32 -15.92
CA LYS A 157 41.89 7.00 -16.74
C LYS A 157 41.71 7.37 -18.23
N ARG A 158 40.56 7.06 -18.84
CA ARG A 158 40.33 7.27 -20.28
C ARG A 158 40.07 8.72 -20.65
N LEU A 159 39.40 9.49 -19.79
CA LEU A 159 39.10 10.91 -20.06
C LEU A 159 40.17 11.88 -19.54
N LYS A 160 41.27 11.39 -18.93
CA LYS A 160 42.43 12.15 -18.41
C LYS A 160 42.12 13.32 -17.47
N SER A 161 40.87 13.48 -17.02
CA SER A 161 40.42 14.39 -15.97
C SER A 161 38.98 14.00 -15.61
N GLY A 162 38.67 13.86 -14.32
CA GLY A 162 37.27 13.84 -13.85
C GLY A 162 36.55 15.16 -14.20
N PRO A 163 35.35 15.42 -13.66
CA PRO A 163 34.76 16.76 -13.74
C PRO A 163 35.78 17.82 -13.27
N ALA A 164 35.75 19.01 -13.88
CA ALA A 164 36.81 19.99 -13.70
C ALA A 164 36.97 20.42 -12.22
N GLY A 165 38.17 20.19 -11.67
CA GLY A 165 38.51 20.50 -10.27
C GLY A 165 38.18 19.40 -9.26
N ILE A 166 37.84 18.19 -9.71
CA ILE A 166 37.50 17.06 -8.82
C ILE A 166 38.62 16.02 -8.82
N PRO A 167 39.22 15.70 -7.65
CA PRO A 167 40.26 14.69 -7.56
C PRO A 167 39.71 13.29 -7.85
N PRO A 168 40.50 12.37 -8.44
CA PRO A 168 40.06 11.01 -8.72
C PRO A 168 39.52 10.28 -7.49
N VAL A 169 40.11 10.53 -6.31
CA VAL A 169 39.69 9.94 -5.03
C VAL A 169 38.26 10.33 -4.67
N GLU A 170 37.88 11.61 -4.84
CA GLU A 170 36.51 12.06 -4.64
C GLU A 170 35.56 11.38 -5.65
N PHE A 171 35.98 11.24 -6.91
CA PHE A 171 35.17 10.59 -7.94
C PHE A 171 34.90 9.10 -7.63
N HIS A 172 35.88 8.38 -7.07
CA HIS A 172 35.69 7.02 -6.54
C HIS A 172 34.71 7.00 -5.37
N HIS A 173 34.83 7.94 -4.44
CA HIS A 173 33.90 8.06 -3.31
C HIS A 173 32.47 8.35 -3.77
N VAL A 174 32.28 9.22 -4.76
CA VAL A 174 30.97 9.48 -5.37
C VAL A 174 30.37 8.20 -5.94
N ALA A 175 31.17 7.36 -6.60
CA ALA A 175 30.70 6.06 -7.09
C ALA A 175 30.29 5.11 -5.95
N ILE A 176 31.05 5.06 -4.83
CA ILE A 176 30.67 4.26 -3.64
C ILE A 176 29.31 4.72 -3.12
N VAL A 177 29.16 6.02 -2.89
CA VAL A 177 27.95 6.59 -2.30
C VAL A 177 26.75 6.39 -3.24
N GLN A 178 26.92 6.58 -4.55
CA GLN A 178 25.86 6.34 -5.53
C GLN A 178 25.44 4.87 -5.62
N SER A 179 26.32 3.92 -5.28
CA SER A 179 25.99 2.49 -5.26
C SER A 179 25.15 2.09 -4.05
N THR A 180 25.15 2.87 -2.97
CA THR A 180 24.28 2.61 -1.81
C THR A 180 22.80 2.77 -2.15
N MET A 181 21.95 2.13 -1.35
CA MET A 181 20.51 2.14 -1.47
C MET A 181 19.89 2.07 -0.07
N PHE A 182 18.64 2.48 0.03
CA PHE A 182 17.88 2.48 1.28
C PHE A 182 16.48 1.94 1.05
N PHE A 183 16.11 0.86 1.74
CA PHE A 183 14.78 0.26 1.60
C PHE A 183 13.66 1.23 1.99
N GLN A 184 13.94 2.22 2.84
CA GLN A 184 12.95 3.20 3.31
C GLN A 184 12.38 4.04 2.16
N VAL A 185 13.21 4.37 1.17
CA VAL A 185 12.77 5.14 -0.02
C VAL A 185 11.81 4.29 -0.84
N VAL A 186 12.20 3.06 -1.14
CA VAL A 186 11.40 2.13 -1.93
C VAL A 186 10.11 1.77 -1.20
N TYR A 187 10.15 1.55 0.12
CA TYR A 187 8.96 1.39 0.94
C TYR A 187 8.00 2.57 0.80
N GLY A 188 8.48 3.81 0.95
CA GLY A 188 7.65 5.02 0.79
C GLY A 188 7.02 5.12 -0.59
N VAL A 189 7.78 4.80 -1.64
CA VAL A 189 7.29 4.83 -3.03
C VAL A 189 6.27 3.73 -3.29
N LEU A 190 6.53 2.48 -2.90
CA LEU A 190 5.59 1.37 -3.06
C LEU A 190 4.30 1.63 -2.26
N SER A 191 4.41 2.22 -1.08
CA SER A 191 3.25 2.63 -0.29
C SER A 191 2.42 3.67 -1.04
N SER A 192 3.07 4.68 -1.64
CA SER A 192 2.38 5.72 -2.41
C SER A 192 1.73 5.19 -3.70
N LEU A 193 2.32 4.17 -4.31
CA LEU A 193 1.82 3.50 -5.51
C LEU A 193 0.84 2.35 -5.20
N LYS A 194 0.60 2.04 -3.92
CA LYS A 194 -0.22 0.90 -3.45
C LYS A 194 0.26 -0.46 -3.95
N MET A 195 1.58 -0.60 -4.15
CA MET A 195 2.18 -1.82 -4.69
C MET A 195 2.87 -2.68 -3.63
N LEU A 196 2.79 -2.33 -2.34
CA LEU A 196 3.48 -3.04 -1.25
C LEU A 196 3.14 -4.54 -1.17
N ASN A 197 1.88 -4.90 -1.43
CA ASN A 197 1.39 -6.27 -1.31
C ASN A 197 1.53 -7.11 -2.59
N THR A 198 1.87 -6.46 -3.71
CA THR A 198 2.08 -7.15 -4.99
C THR A 198 3.35 -8.00 -4.97
N GLU A 199 3.39 -9.10 -5.72
CA GLU A 199 4.60 -9.94 -5.84
C GLU A 199 5.88 -9.16 -6.18
N PRO A 200 5.94 -8.31 -7.24
CA PRO A 200 7.13 -7.52 -7.53
C PRO A 200 7.45 -6.53 -6.40
N GLY A 201 6.44 -5.96 -5.74
CA GLY A 201 6.64 -5.04 -4.63
C GLY A 201 7.26 -5.72 -3.40
N ARG A 202 6.74 -6.88 -3.00
CA ARG A 202 7.30 -7.70 -1.92
C ARG A 202 8.72 -8.16 -2.22
N LEU A 203 8.99 -8.56 -3.46
CA LEU A 203 10.31 -8.98 -3.90
C LEU A 203 11.32 -7.84 -3.83
N ALA A 204 10.99 -6.66 -4.37
CA ALA A 204 11.84 -5.48 -4.33
C ALA A 204 12.18 -5.08 -2.89
N LEU A 205 11.16 -4.97 -2.03
CA LEU A 205 11.34 -4.55 -0.64
C LEU A 205 12.17 -5.55 0.15
N ALA A 206 11.86 -6.86 0.07
CA ALA A 206 12.63 -7.88 0.79
C ALA A 206 14.09 -7.95 0.33
N SER A 207 14.35 -7.82 -0.98
CA SER A 207 15.71 -7.80 -1.53
C SER A 207 16.51 -6.60 -1.02
N MET A 208 15.88 -5.42 -0.97
CA MET A 208 16.52 -4.20 -0.45
C MET A 208 16.78 -4.26 1.05
N MET A 209 15.90 -4.87 1.85
CA MET A 209 16.18 -5.04 3.28
C MET A 209 17.41 -5.92 3.53
N VAL A 210 17.61 -6.96 2.70
CA VAL A 210 18.82 -7.81 2.76
C VAL A 210 20.05 -7.00 2.32
N HIS A 211 19.94 -6.25 1.22
CA HIS A 211 21.00 -5.32 0.77
C HIS A 211 21.40 -4.35 1.89
N ASP A 212 20.44 -3.70 2.53
CA ASP A 212 20.72 -2.71 3.58
C ASP A 212 21.38 -3.37 4.78
N CYS A 213 20.92 -4.55 5.20
CA CYS A 213 21.58 -5.31 6.27
C CYS A 213 23.07 -5.58 5.95
N LEU A 214 23.38 -6.01 4.73
CA LEU A 214 24.75 -6.23 4.27
C LEU A 214 25.55 -4.93 4.20
N SER A 215 24.95 -3.86 3.68
CA SER A 215 25.56 -2.53 3.58
C SER A 215 25.89 -1.96 4.96
N TRP A 216 24.99 -2.13 5.94
CA TRP A 216 25.21 -1.73 7.33
C TRP A 216 26.31 -2.55 7.99
N CYS A 217 26.34 -3.87 7.80
CA CYS A 217 27.43 -4.71 8.29
C CYS A 217 28.79 -4.28 7.70
N PHE A 218 28.82 -3.98 6.40
CA PHE A 218 30.02 -3.46 5.74
C PHE A 218 30.42 -2.08 6.29
N PHE A 219 29.47 -1.18 6.51
CA PHE A 219 29.72 0.14 7.09
C PHE A 219 30.29 0.05 8.51
N MET A 220 29.72 -0.81 9.37
CA MET A 220 30.22 -1.06 10.73
C MET A 220 31.64 -1.62 10.71
N LEU A 221 31.93 -2.55 9.79
CA LEU A 221 33.29 -3.08 9.61
C LEU A 221 34.28 -1.98 9.19
N ASN A 222 33.90 -1.10 8.26
CA ASN A 222 34.75 0.01 7.83
C ASN A 222 35.03 0.99 8.97
N ILE A 223 34.04 1.29 9.81
CA ILE A 223 34.23 2.11 11.02
C ILE A 223 35.19 1.41 11.98
N ALA A 224 34.99 0.11 12.25
CA ALA A 224 35.85 -0.63 13.16
C ALA A 224 37.31 -0.67 12.67
N ILE A 225 37.54 -0.88 11.37
CA ILE A 225 38.89 -0.83 10.77
C ILE A 225 39.46 0.57 10.90
N LYS A 226 38.69 1.61 10.55
CA LYS A 226 39.15 3.00 10.64
C LYS A 226 39.51 3.40 12.07
N LEU A 227 38.70 3.02 13.06
CA LEU A 227 38.99 3.24 14.47
C LEU A 227 40.27 2.53 14.91
N ASN A 228 40.55 1.32 14.40
CA ASN A 228 41.80 0.60 14.70
C ASN A 228 43.04 1.23 14.05
N VAL A 229 42.88 1.90 12.91
CA VAL A 229 43.98 2.59 12.21
C VAL A 229 44.24 3.97 12.81
N ASP A 230 43.19 4.75 13.05
CA ASP A 230 43.29 6.15 13.48
C ASP A 230 43.59 6.30 14.98
N LEU A 231 43.15 5.35 15.83
CA LEU A 231 43.39 5.41 17.27
C LEU A 231 44.69 4.69 17.66
N PRO A 232 45.63 5.36 18.34
CA PRO A 232 46.87 4.73 18.81
C PRO A 232 46.60 3.65 19.87
N ASN A 233 45.49 3.75 20.61
CA ASN A 233 45.11 2.78 21.64
C ASN A 233 44.08 1.76 21.10
N LYS A 234 44.57 0.58 20.71
CA LYS A 234 43.74 -0.53 20.18
C LYS A 234 42.63 -0.97 21.15
N ASN A 235 42.87 -0.87 22.46
CA ASN A 235 41.86 -1.24 23.47
C ASN A 235 40.65 -0.29 23.40
N ARG A 236 40.86 0.98 23.06
CA ARG A 236 39.79 1.97 22.91
C ARG A 236 38.95 1.70 21.66
N ALA A 237 39.59 1.31 20.56
CA ALA A 237 38.88 0.93 19.33
C ALA A 237 37.99 -0.31 19.56
N ALA A 238 38.55 -1.35 20.20
CA ALA A 238 37.79 -2.55 20.56
C ALA A 238 36.62 -2.24 21.52
N PHE A 239 36.85 -1.39 22.54
CA PHE A 239 35.80 -0.95 23.47
C PHE A 239 34.65 -0.25 22.75
N LEU A 240 34.94 0.68 21.82
CA LEU A 240 33.93 1.36 21.03
C LEU A 240 33.13 0.38 20.17
N SER A 241 33.78 -0.54 19.45
CA SER A 241 33.08 -1.56 18.66
C SER A 241 32.17 -2.46 19.51
N VAL A 242 32.60 -2.84 20.72
CA VAL A 242 31.76 -3.60 21.66
C VAL A 242 30.54 -2.78 22.09
N LEU A 243 30.72 -1.48 22.37
CA LEU A 243 29.63 -0.60 22.77
C LEU A 243 28.57 -0.42 21.65
N GLN A 244 28.97 -0.48 20.37
CA GLN A 244 28.04 -0.46 19.23
C GLN A 244 27.14 -1.71 19.24
N MET A 245 27.71 -2.89 19.50
CA MET A 245 26.96 -4.14 19.60
C MET A 245 26.04 -4.15 20.82
N ILE A 246 26.51 -3.63 21.96
CA ILE A 246 25.70 -3.49 23.18
C ILE A 246 24.47 -2.62 22.91
N MET A 247 24.60 -1.51 22.19
CA MET A 247 23.47 -0.64 21.84
C MET A 247 22.38 -1.42 21.08
N ILE A 248 22.76 -2.22 20.07
CA ILE A 248 21.81 -3.04 19.30
C ILE A 248 21.12 -4.08 20.21
N LEU A 249 21.89 -4.74 21.09
CA LEU A 249 21.37 -5.71 22.04
C LEU A 249 20.38 -5.06 23.03
N VAL A 250 20.70 -3.89 23.57
CA VAL A 250 19.81 -3.18 24.52
C VAL A 250 18.52 -2.74 23.82
N ILE A 251 18.59 -2.23 22.60
CA ILE A 251 17.36 -1.89 21.85
C ILE A 251 16.51 -3.14 21.61
N ALA A 252 17.13 -4.27 21.23
CA ALA A 252 16.43 -5.52 20.93
C ALA A 252 15.84 -6.22 22.18
N TYR A 253 16.53 -6.20 23.32
CA TYR A 253 16.18 -6.97 24.52
C TYR A 253 15.64 -6.13 25.68
N VAL A 254 15.75 -4.80 25.65
CA VAL A 254 15.20 -3.90 26.70
C VAL A 254 14.11 -3.01 26.12
N PHE A 255 14.43 -2.22 25.09
CA PHE A 255 13.47 -1.24 24.57
C PHE A 255 12.29 -1.93 23.86
N ARG A 256 12.55 -2.98 23.09
CA ARG A 256 11.48 -3.74 22.42
C ARG A 256 10.50 -4.42 23.40
N PRO A 257 10.94 -5.16 24.43
CA PRO A 257 10.02 -5.68 25.44
C PRO A 257 9.22 -4.58 26.17
N LEU A 258 9.84 -3.43 26.45
CA LEU A 258 9.14 -2.29 27.05
C LEU A 258 8.00 -1.80 26.14
N MET A 259 8.27 -1.62 24.84
CA MET A 259 7.24 -1.24 23.87
C MET A 259 6.15 -2.31 23.70
N LEU A 260 6.51 -3.61 23.75
CA LEU A 260 5.55 -4.71 23.73
C LEU A 260 4.66 -4.72 24.98
N TRP A 261 5.23 -4.43 26.15
CA TRP A 261 4.47 -4.29 27.39
C TRP A 261 3.47 -3.13 27.30
N MET A 262 3.89 -1.97 26.77
CA MET A 262 3.00 -0.81 26.54
C MET A 262 1.84 -1.19 25.60
N LYS A 263 2.14 -1.95 24.54
CA LYS A 263 1.14 -2.46 23.59
C LYS A 263 0.08 -3.32 24.28
N ASN A 264 0.51 -4.27 25.11
CA ASN A 264 -0.38 -5.23 25.75
C ASN A 264 -1.28 -4.57 26.83
N ARG A 265 -0.90 -3.37 27.29
CA ARG A 265 -1.69 -2.55 28.24
C ARG A 265 -2.64 -1.56 27.56
N THR A 266 -2.54 -1.36 26.25
CA THR A 266 -3.51 -0.55 25.50
C THR A 266 -4.68 -1.43 25.02
N PRO A 267 -5.94 -1.12 25.38
CA PRO A 267 -7.11 -1.86 24.90
C PRO A 267 -7.27 -1.72 23.38
N GLU A 268 -7.75 -2.78 22.72
CA GLU A 268 -7.94 -2.81 21.27
C GLU A 268 -8.93 -1.71 20.82
N GLY A 269 -8.57 -0.98 19.74
CA GLY A 269 -9.40 0.10 19.18
C GLY A 269 -9.17 1.50 19.76
N HIS A 270 -8.46 1.65 20.89
CA HIS A 270 -8.15 2.95 21.47
C HIS A 270 -6.80 3.52 21.02
N SER A 271 -6.73 4.86 20.86
CA SER A 271 -5.47 5.54 20.53
C SER A 271 -4.46 5.46 21.69
N LEU A 272 -3.17 5.47 21.36
CA LEU A 272 -2.09 5.49 22.37
C LEU A 272 -2.27 6.66 23.34
N LYS A 273 -2.14 6.37 24.65
CA LYS A 273 -2.06 7.41 25.70
C LYS A 273 -0.90 8.36 25.38
N ALA A 274 -1.08 9.66 25.63
CA ALA A 274 -0.05 10.66 25.39
C ALA A 274 1.24 10.37 26.19
N SER A 275 1.14 9.79 27.39
CA SER A 275 2.31 9.39 28.19
C SER A 275 3.17 8.33 27.48
N TYR A 276 2.55 7.37 26.80
CA TYR A 276 3.27 6.34 26.03
C TYR A 276 3.95 6.92 24.79
N LEU A 277 3.33 7.92 24.15
CA LEU A 277 3.96 8.67 23.06
C LEU A 277 5.26 9.33 23.54
N SER A 278 5.21 10.01 24.69
CA SER A 278 6.37 10.67 25.29
C SER A 278 7.48 9.68 25.63
N VAL A 279 7.16 8.53 26.20
CA VAL A 279 8.17 7.49 26.50
C VAL A 279 8.87 7.01 25.23
N ILE A 280 8.14 6.78 24.14
CA ILE A 280 8.75 6.33 22.87
C ILE A 280 9.65 7.42 22.28
N CYS A 281 9.24 8.69 22.33
CA CYS A 281 10.11 9.80 21.93
C CYS A 281 11.39 9.88 22.78
N VAL A 282 11.30 9.64 24.08
CA VAL A 282 12.48 9.58 24.96
C VAL A 282 13.40 8.43 24.58
N LEU A 283 12.86 7.22 24.34
CA LEU A 283 13.65 6.08 23.86
C LEU A 283 14.33 6.38 22.51
N LEU A 284 13.63 7.08 21.61
CA LEU A 284 14.16 7.51 20.33
C LEU A 284 15.34 8.46 20.52
N PHE A 285 15.19 9.52 21.32
CA PHE A 285 16.30 10.46 21.57
C PHE A 285 17.49 9.78 22.26
N ILE A 286 17.26 8.93 23.25
CA ILE A 286 18.33 8.16 23.91
C ILE A 286 19.06 7.28 22.89
N SER A 287 18.34 6.59 21.99
CA SER A 287 18.96 5.73 20.98
C SER A 287 19.81 6.51 19.97
N CYS A 288 19.35 7.68 19.52
CA CYS A 288 20.08 8.54 18.60
C CYS A 288 21.33 9.13 19.24
N LEU A 289 21.20 9.63 20.48
CA LEU A 289 22.30 10.17 21.26
C LEU A 289 23.35 9.11 21.58
N TRP A 290 22.93 7.88 21.92
CA TRP A 290 23.86 6.78 22.11
C TRP A 290 24.61 6.45 20.82
N ALA A 291 23.95 6.44 19.66
CA ALA A 291 24.62 6.20 18.38
C ALA A 291 25.79 7.18 18.15
N GLU A 292 25.60 8.48 18.41
CA GLU A 292 26.68 9.47 18.29
C GLU A 292 27.82 9.25 19.29
N PHE A 293 27.51 8.89 20.54
CA PHE A 293 28.55 8.58 21.54
C PHE A 293 29.46 7.43 21.14
N VAL A 294 28.97 6.48 20.34
CA VAL A 294 29.77 5.36 19.83
C VAL A 294 30.32 5.61 18.41
N GLY A 295 30.25 6.84 17.93
CA GLY A 295 30.79 7.25 16.63
C GLY A 295 29.97 6.79 15.43
N LEU A 296 28.69 6.43 15.63
CA LEU A 296 27.74 6.14 14.56
C LEU A 296 26.92 7.40 14.25
N PRO A 297 26.39 7.53 13.02
CA PRO A 297 25.46 8.61 12.70
C PRO A 297 24.20 8.55 13.59
N TYR A 298 23.70 9.69 14.08
CA TYR A 298 22.53 9.74 14.98
C TYR A 298 21.31 8.96 14.46
N PHE A 299 21.05 9.01 13.16
CA PHE A 299 19.89 8.36 12.55
C PHE A 299 19.96 6.82 12.57
N PHE A 300 21.15 6.25 12.80
CA PHE A 300 21.30 4.81 12.99
C PHE A 300 20.51 4.33 14.22
N GLY A 301 20.54 5.08 15.32
CA GLY A 301 19.74 4.79 16.52
C GLY A 301 18.24 4.76 16.21
N ALA A 302 17.76 5.75 15.44
CA ALA A 302 16.37 5.83 15.00
C ALA A 302 15.94 4.62 14.14
N VAL A 303 16.80 4.18 13.21
CA VAL A 303 16.53 3.03 12.34
C VAL A 303 16.45 1.73 13.15
N VAL A 304 17.41 1.49 14.05
CA VAL A 304 17.44 0.26 14.87
C VAL A 304 16.23 0.21 15.82
N LEU A 305 15.89 1.34 16.45
CA LEU A 305 14.71 1.43 17.32
C LEU A 305 13.40 1.24 16.53
N GLY A 306 13.27 1.84 15.36
CA GLY A 306 12.09 1.69 14.51
C GLY A 306 11.90 0.23 14.07
N LEU A 307 12.96 -0.46 13.61
CA LEU A 307 12.90 -1.88 13.27
C LEU A 307 12.54 -2.79 14.47
N ALA A 308 12.91 -2.37 15.69
CA ALA A 308 12.58 -3.08 16.92
C ALA A 308 11.15 -2.80 17.43
N THR A 309 10.51 -1.74 16.93
CA THR A 309 9.16 -1.31 17.34
C THR A 309 8.10 -2.32 16.87
N PRO A 310 7.13 -2.71 17.72
CA PRO A 310 6.07 -3.63 17.34
C PRO A 310 5.11 -3.01 16.31
N LYS A 311 4.98 -3.69 15.16
CA LYS A 311 4.29 -3.19 13.96
C LYS A 311 2.77 -3.19 14.04
N ARG A 312 2.18 -4.08 14.86
CA ARG A 312 0.73 -4.18 14.97
C ARG A 312 0.16 -2.91 15.62
N PRO A 313 -1.01 -2.44 15.18
CA PRO A 313 -1.74 -1.38 15.89
C PRO A 313 -1.83 -1.70 17.39
N PRO A 314 -1.76 -0.69 18.29
CA PRO A 314 -1.81 0.75 18.00
C PRO A 314 -0.43 1.43 17.82
N LEU A 315 0.69 0.72 17.99
CA LEU A 315 2.03 1.35 18.10
C LEU A 315 2.64 1.78 16.78
N GLY A 316 2.77 0.90 15.79
CA GLY A 316 3.46 1.25 14.53
C GLY A 316 2.73 2.35 13.73
N THR A 317 1.41 2.23 13.60
CA THR A 317 0.60 3.13 12.76
C THR A 317 0.15 4.36 13.56
N GLY A 318 -0.44 4.19 14.74
CA GLY A 318 -0.95 5.31 15.54
C GLY A 318 0.13 6.30 16.02
N LEU A 319 1.40 5.87 16.10
CA LEU A 319 2.55 6.73 16.39
C LEU A 319 3.00 7.55 15.19
N SER A 320 3.06 6.90 14.02
CA SER A 320 3.34 7.55 12.74
C SER A 320 2.35 8.68 12.46
N ASP A 321 1.09 8.53 12.89
CA ASP A 321 0.04 9.49 12.53
C ASP A 321 0.11 10.74 13.39
N LYS A 322 0.28 10.55 14.70
CA LYS A 322 0.37 11.64 15.67
C LYS A 322 1.64 12.47 15.46
N ILE A 323 2.77 11.82 15.19
CA ILE A 323 4.06 12.51 14.99
C ILE A 323 4.22 12.99 13.54
N GLY A 324 3.73 12.21 12.57
CA GLY A 324 3.96 12.44 11.16
C GLY A 324 3.44 13.78 10.66
N CYS A 325 2.22 14.20 11.07
CA CYS A 325 1.68 15.48 10.62
C CYS A 325 2.61 16.66 10.97
N PHE A 326 3.13 16.70 12.20
CA PHE A 326 4.08 17.72 12.61
C PHE A 326 5.42 17.63 11.85
N VAL A 327 5.96 16.41 11.66
CA VAL A 327 7.21 16.20 10.94
C VAL A 327 7.09 16.64 9.48
N TRP A 328 6.07 16.20 8.76
CA TRP A 328 5.89 16.49 7.33
C TRP A 328 5.49 17.95 7.05
N SER A 329 4.76 18.59 7.96
CA SER A 329 4.30 19.98 7.78
C SER A 329 5.29 21.03 8.27
N VAL A 330 6.00 20.78 9.38
CA VAL A 330 6.84 21.81 10.04
C VAL A 330 8.33 21.52 9.90
N LEU A 331 8.77 20.28 10.16
CA LEU A 331 10.20 19.94 10.18
C LEU A 331 10.77 19.68 8.78
N MET A 332 9.96 19.17 7.87
CA MET A 332 10.38 18.87 6.50
C MET A 332 10.85 20.09 5.71
N PRO A 333 10.19 21.26 5.79
CA PRO A 333 10.74 22.50 5.28
C PRO A 333 12.19 22.78 5.70
N CYS A 334 12.52 22.63 6.99
CA CYS A 334 13.87 22.84 7.49
C CYS A 334 14.88 21.87 6.84
N TYR A 335 14.51 20.59 6.73
CA TYR A 335 15.33 19.57 6.07
C TYR A 335 15.68 19.96 4.63
N VAL A 336 14.68 20.36 3.85
CA VAL A 336 14.88 20.66 2.44
C VAL A 336 15.61 22.00 2.22
N ILE A 337 15.36 23.00 3.07
CA ILE A 337 16.13 24.25 3.07
C ILE A 337 17.61 23.96 3.35
N GLY A 338 17.91 23.14 4.37
CA GLY A 338 19.27 22.77 4.73
C GLY A 338 20.02 22.00 3.63
N ILE A 339 19.30 21.27 2.77
CA ILE A 339 19.87 20.67 1.55
C ILE A 339 20.09 21.72 0.46
N GLY A 340 19.05 22.52 0.16
CA GLY A 340 19.07 23.51 -0.92
C GLY A 340 20.15 24.58 -0.76
N LEU A 341 20.48 24.94 0.49
CA LEU A 341 21.54 25.89 0.83
C LEU A 341 22.93 25.47 0.34
N ASN A 342 23.18 24.16 0.25
CA ASN A 342 24.49 23.61 -0.11
C ASN A 342 24.62 23.34 -1.63
N ILE A 343 23.58 23.64 -2.40
CA ILE A 343 23.53 23.38 -3.85
C ILE A 343 23.74 24.69 -4.62
N ASP A 344 24.84 24.74 -5.37
CA ASP A 344 25.14 25.83 -6.30
C ASP A 344 25.27 25.34 -7.73
N LEU A 345 24.20 25.53 -8.51
CA LEU A 345 24.13 25.17 -9.93
C LEU A 345 25.03 26.04 -10.83
N SER A 346 25.51 27.20 -10.36
CA SER A 346 26.39 28.06 -11.15
C SER A 346 27.78 27.45 -11.36
N LEU A 347 28.17 26.49 -10.52
CA LEU A 347 29.47 25.81 -10.57
C LEU A 347 29.55 24.73 -11.65
N PHE A 348 28.45 24.41 -12.32
CA PHE A 348 28.35 23.30 -13.27
C PHE A 348 28.61 23.75 -14.71
N SER A 349 29.50 23.04 -15.40
CA SER A 349 29.55 23.05 -16.85
C SER A 349 28.73 21.89 -17.44
N TRP A 350 28.20 22.05 -18.66
CA TRP A 350 27.52 20.96 -19.38
C TRP A 350 28.36 19.69 -19.48
N ARG A 351 29.69 19.82 -19.57
CA ARG A 351 30.62 18.68 -19.62
C ARG A 351 30.68 17.93 -18.29
N ASP A 352 30.60 18.63 -17.16
CA ASP A 352 30.63 18.02 -15.84
C ASP A 352 29.35 17.21 -15.59
N VAL A 353 28.19 17.78 -15.96
CA VAL A 353 26.88 17.09 -15.85
C VAL A 353 26.89 15.77 -16.63
N ILE A 354 27.38 15.78 -17.88
CA ILE A 354 27.46 14.58 -18.70
C ILE A 354 28.37 13.52 -18.06
N ARG A 355 29.51 13.90 -17.48
CA ARG A 355 30.44 12.96 -16.83
C ARG A 355 29.84 12.33 -15.58
N PHE A 356 29.16 13.12 -14.75
CA PHE A 356 28.45 12.60 -13.58
C PHE A 356 27.31 11.67 -13.98
N GLU A 357 26.46 12.07 -14.92
CA GLU A 357 25.35 11.22 -15.38
C GLU A 357 25.82 9.95 -16.09
N LEU A 358 26.96 9.97 -16.78
CA LEU A 358 27.55 8.76 -17.32
C LEU A 358 27.90 7.76 -16.21
N LEU A 359 28.59 8.22 -15.16
CA LEU A 359 28.91 7.38 -14.00
C LEU A 359 27.62 6.86 -13.33
N PHE A 360 26.67 7.75 -13.06
CA PHE A 360 25.43 7.40 -12.38
C PHE A 360 24.58 6.44 -13.23
N GLY A 361 24.52 6.64 -14.54
CA GLY A 361 23.85 5.77 -15.50
C GLY A 361 24.44 4.36 -15.51
N VAL A 362 25.77 4.23 -15.50
CA VAL A 362 26.45 2.93 -15.41
C VAL A 362 26.13 2.22 -14.08
N VAL A 363 26.14 2.95 -12.95
CA VAL A 363 25.77 2.38 -11.65
C VAL A 363 24.29 1.95 -11.62
N ARG A 364 23.37 2.75 -12.15
CA ARG A 364 21.93 2.40 -12.25
C ARG A 364 21.69 1.16 -13.11
N PHE A 365 22.42 1.05 -14.21
CA PHE A 365 22.34 -0.11 -15.08
C PHE A 365 22.83 -1.38 -14.36
N ALA A 366 23.94 -1.27 -13.63
CA ALA A 366 24.43 -2.36 -12.78
C ALA A 366 23.41 -2.77 -11.70
N LYS A 367 22.73 -1.80 -11.06
CA LYS A 367 21.63 -2.03 -10.11
C LYS A 367 20.47 -2.80 -10.74
N MET A 368 20.09 -2.44 -11.97
CA MET A 368 19.02 -3.12 -12.70
C MET A 368 19.39 -4.57 -13.06
N ILE A 369 20.61 -4.80 -13.57
CA ILE A 369 21.09 -6.15 -13.90
C ILE A 369 21.17 -7.03 -12.65
N ALA A 370 21.65 -6.47 -11.54
CA ALA A 370 21.86 -7.19 -10.30
C ALA A 370 20.59 -7.87 -9.77
N ILE A 371 19.42 -7.30 -10.03
CA ILE A 371 18.13 -7.89 -9.65
C ILE A 371 17.39 -8.58 -10.80
N ALA A 372 17.51 -8.09 -12.03
CA ALA A 372 16.81 -8.66 -13.17
C ALA A 372 17.36 -10.05 -13.55
N LEU A 373 18.68 -10.22 -13.56
CA LEU A 373 19.32 -11.45 -14.02
C LEU A 373 18.99 -12.67 -13.12
N PRO A 374 19.09 -12.58 -11.77
CA PRO A 374 18.71 -13.70 -10.92
C PRO A 374 17.20 -13.92 -10.91
N SER A 375 16.40 -12.86 -11.01
CA SER A 375 14.93 -12.99 -11.09
C SER A 375 14.50 -13.78 -12.33
N LEU A 376 15.12 -13.52 -13.50
CA LEU A 376 14.89 -14.29 -14.72
C LEU A 376 15.33 -15.75 -14.59
N TYR A 377 16.48 -16.00 -13.94
CA TYR A 377 16.97 -17.37 -13.68
C TYR A 377 15.98 -18.17 -12.81
N TYR A 378 15.35 -17.53 -11.84
CA TYR A 378 14.30 -18.11 -10.99
C TYR A 378 12.89 -18.05 -11.63
N LYS A 379 12.81 -17.87 -12.96
CA LYS A 379 11.57 -17.89 -13.76
C LYS A 379 10.54 -16.80 -13.39
N VAL A 380 10.95 -15.69 -12.78
CA VAL A 380 10.09 -14.52 -12.64
C VAL A 380 9.84 -13.92 -14.03
N PRO A 381 8.59 -13.57 -14.40
CA PRO A 381 8.31 -13.00 -15.71
C PRO A 381 9.13 -11.72 -15.97
N LEU A 382 9.62 -11.58 -17.20
CA LEU A 382 10.54 -10.51 -17.59
C LEU A 382 10.03 -9.11 -17.25
N TRP A 383 8.72 -8.86 -17.42
CA TRP A 383 8.11 -7.58 -17.09
C TRP A 383 8.11 -7.29 -15.59
N HIS A 384 7.92 -8.30 -14.74
CA HIS A 384 8.04 -8.14 -13.27
C HIS A 384 9.50 -7.90 -12.87
N ALA A 385 10.45 -8.61 -13.48
CA ALA A 385 11.88 -8.40 -13.23
C ALA A 385 12.33 -6.97 -13.62
N ILE A 386 11.90 -6.47 -14.77
CA ILE A 386 12.18 -5.09 -15.22
C ILE A 386 11.51 -4.06 -14.30
N LEU A 387 10.24 -4.28 -13.91
CA LEU A 387 9.53 -3.39 -12.97
C LEU A 387 10.30 -3.26 -11.66
N VAL A 388 10.74 -4.38 -11.09
CA VAL A 388 11.55 -4.42 -9.86
C VAL A 388 12.89 -3.70 -10.06
N GLY A 389 13.53 -3.88 -11.23
CA GLY A 389 14.75 -3.16 -11.59
C GLY A 389 14.59 -1.64 -11.60
N PHE A 390 13.47 -1.12 -12.08
CA PHE A 390 13.17 0.32 -12.01
C PHE A 390 12.88 0.79 -10.59
N ILE A 391 12.13 0.01 -9.80
CA ILE A 391 11.79 0.33 -8.41
C ILE A 391 13.06 0.57 -7.58
N VAL A 392 14.05 -0.31 -7.73
CA VAL A 392 15.28 -0.28 -6.93
C VAL A 392 16.21 0.88 -7.31
N ASN A 393 16.00 1.52 -8.47
CA ASN A 393 16.73 2.72 -8.88
C ASN A 393 16.13 4.04 -8.37
N ILE A 394 14.99 3.98 -7.68
CA ILE A 394 14.33 5.17 -7.14
C ILE A 394 15.09 5.64 -5.89
N GLN A 395 15.57 6.87 -5.93
CA GLN A 395 16.28 7.54 -4.86
C GLN A 395 15.37 8.58 -4.19
N GLY A 396 15.65 8.91 -2.93
CA GLY A 396 14.80 9.78 -2.15
C GLY A 396 15.54 10.54 -1.05
N LEU A 397 14.80 10.90 -0.01
CA LEU A 397 15.30 11.70 1.10
C LEU A 397 16.52 11.05 1.78
N TYR A 398 16.49 9.73 1.98
CA TYR A 398 17.60 9.00 2.63
C TYR A 398 18.90 9.11 1.85
N ASP A 399 18.86 8.92 0.52
CA ASP A 399 20.04 9.04 -0.33
C ASP A 399 20.63 10.45 -0.21
N VAL A 400 19.78 11.49 -0.31
CA VAL A 400 20.20 12.89 -0.21
C VAL A 400 20.86 13.20 1.13
N GLN A 401 20.34 12.66 2.23
CA GLN A 401 20.94 12.86 3.55
C GLN A 401 22.33 12.23 3.65
N ILE A 402 22.53 11.05 3.07
CA ILE A 402 23.86 10.42 3.02
C ILE A 402 24.82 11.23 2.17
N TYR A 403 24.34 11.84 1.08
CA TYR A 403 25.16 12.74 0.27
C TYR A 403 25.60 13.94 1.12
N LYS A 404 24.67 14.53 1.88
CA LYS A 404 24.96 15.68 2.75
C LYS A 404 25.93 15.30 3.87
N GLN A 405 25.77 14.13 4.47
CA GLN A 405 26.71 13.66 5.49
C GLN A 405 28.14 13.52 4.94
N ASN A 406 28.30 12.98 3.73
CA ASN A 406 29.62 12.88 3.09
C ASN A 406 30.16 14.25 2.65
N PHE A 407 29.30 15.20 2.31
CA PHE A 407 29.67 16.60 2.09
C PHE A 407 30.18 17.26 3.39
N ASN A 408 29.47 17.09 4.52
CA ASN A 408 29.89 17.64 5.82
C ASN A 408 31.22 17.05 6.30
N TYR A 409 31.52 15.79 6.00
CA TYR A 409 32.83 15.18 6.25
C TYR A 409 33.90 15.54 5.22
N THR A 410 33.64 16.51 4.33
CA THR A 410 34.56 16.99 3.28
C THR A 410 35.05 15.93 2.30
N LYS A 411 34.33 14.79 2.21
CA LYS A 411 34.66 13.71 1.26
C LYS A 411 34.17 14.00 -0.16
N ILE A 412 33.20 14.90 -0.28
CA ILE A 412 32.52 15.25 -1.52
C ILE A 412 32.45 16.78 -1.62
N SER A 413 32.79 17.34 -2.77
CA SER A 413 32.71 18.78 -3.04
C SER A 413 31.27 19.24 -3.26
N SER A 414 31.02 20.55 -3.14
CA SER A 414 29.69 21.13 -3.43
C SER A 414 29.22 20.82 -4.86
N LYS A 415 30.15 20.74 -5.84
CA LYS A 415 29.85 20.32 -7.22
C LYS A 415 29.32 18.89 -7.27
N SER A 416 30.01 17.94 -6.65
CA SER A 416 29.56 16.54 -6.63
C SER A 416 28.24 16.38 -5.87
N PHE A 417 28.10 17.06 -4.72
CA PHE A 417 26.87 17.04 -3.93
C PHE A 417 25.65 17.53 -4.74
N GLY A 418 25.76 18.70 -5.38
CA GLY A 418 24.71 19.22 -6.25
C GLY A 418 24.36 18.30 -7.41
N ALA A 419 25.37 17.65 -8.03
CA ALA A 419 25.17 16.71 -9.13
C ALA A 419 24.32 15.51 -8.68
N MET A 420 24.67 14.94 -7.53
CA MET A 420 24.01 13.76 -6.96
C MET A 420 22.56 14.07 -6.57
N VAL A 421 22.30 15.22 -5.93
CA VAL A 421 20.94 15.63 -5.54
C VAL A 421 20.06 15.90 -6.76
N MET A 422 20.57 16.64 -7.75
CA MET A 422 19.84 16.90 -9.00
C MET A 422 19.50 15.61 -9.73
N SER A 423 20.51 14.74 -9.88
CA SER A 423 20.36 13.47 -10.56
C SER A 423 19.37 12.55 -9.85
N ALA A 424 19.43 12.46 -8.51
CA ALA A 424 18.50 11.68 -7.71
C ALA A 424 17.07 12.22 -7.84
N THR A 425 16.88 13.54 -7.84
CA THR A 425 15.55 14.15 -7.92
C THR A 425 14.90 13.94 -9.28
N VAL A 426 15.64 14.22 -10.37
CA VAL A 426 15.11 14.09 -11.74
C VAL A 426 14.88 12.63 -12.10
N ASN A 427 15.88 11.75 -11.94
CA ASN A 427 15.75 10.36 -12.37
C ASN A 427 14.70 9.59 -11.57
N SER A 428 14.57 9.86 -10.27
CA SER A 428 13.56 9.17 -9.44
C SER A 428 12.14 9.50 -9.86
N THR A 429 11.88 10.73 -10.30
CA THR A 429 10.55 11.11 -10.80
C THR A 429 10.23 10.41 -12.12
N ILE A 430 11.20 10.34 -13.02
CA ILE A 430 11.10 9.58 -14.28
C ILE A 430 10.82 8.11 -13.98
N PHE A 431 11.57 7.48 -13.06
CA PHE A 431 11.36 6.08 -12.70
C PHE A 431 10.00 5.83 -12.04
N ILE A 432 9.52 6.71 -11.16
CA ILE A 432 8.18 6.60 -10.57
C ILE A 432 7.10 6.61 -11.67
N VAL A 433 7.21 7.50 -12.66
CA VAL A 433 6.27 7.57 -13.79
C VAL A 433 6.31 6.28 -14.63
N ILE A 434 7.52 5.79 -14.93
CA ILE A 434 7.71 4.55 -15.70
C ILE A 434 7.11 3.35 -14.95
N VAL A 435 7.41 3.20 -13.65
CA VAL A 435 6.89 2.12 -12.81
C VAL A 435 5.36 2.15 -12.78
N LYS A 436 4.76 3.34 -12.57
CA LYS A 436 3.30 3.50 -12.57
C LYS A 436 2.68 3.09 -13.91
N LYS A 437 3.25 3.54 -15.03
CA LYS A 437 2.74 3.22 -16.37
C LYS A 437 2.90 1.74 -16.72
N LEU A 438 4.07 1.15 -16.41
CA LEU A 438 4.33 -0.27 -16.61
C LEU A 438 3.39 -1.14 -15.79
N TYR A 439 3.20 -0.81 -14.50
CA TYR A 439 2.29 -1.54 -13.63
C TYR A 439 0.84 -1.51 -14.14
N GLN A 440 0.34 -0.32 -14.53
CA GLN A 440 -1.00 -0.19 -15.12
C GLN A 440 -1.14 -0.97 -16.43
N THR A 441 -0.09 -0.99 -17.26
CA THR A 441 -0.10 -1.73 -18.52
C THR A 441 -0.15 -3.23 -18.25
N MET A 442 0.61 -3.74 -17.27
CA MET A 442 0.58 -5.15 -16.89
C MET A 442 -0.80 -5.57 -16.35
N SER A 443 -1.40 -4.75 -15.49
CA SER A 443 -2.76 -4.98 -14.98
C SER A 443 -3.79 -5.04 -16.12
N LYS A 444 -3.61 -4.26 -17.20
CA LYS A 444 -4.50 -4.30 -18.39
C LYS A 444 -4.19 -5.44 -19.37
N ARG A 445 -2.95 -5.94 -19.42
CA ARG A 445 -2.48 -6.95 -20.40
C ARG A 445 -2.76 -8.39 -20.02
N ASN A 446 -3.02 -8.65 -18.74
CA ASN A 446 -3.79 -9.82 -18.32
C ASN A 446 -5.25 -9.36 -18.22
N PRO A 447 -6.03 -9.25 -19.32
CA PRO A 447 -7.46 -9.28 -19.17
C PRO A 447 -7.72 -10.63 -18.50
N TYR A 448 -8.13 -10.59 -17.24
CA TYR A 448 -8.53 -11.75 -16.48
C TYR A 448 -9.34 -12.65 -17.42
N LYS A 449 -8.91 -13.91 -17.60
CA LYS A 449 -9.78 -14.87 -18.27
C LYS A 449 -10.99 -15.00 -17.35
N ARG A 450 -12.05 -14.23 -17.64
CA ARG A 450 -13.19 -14.09 -16.75
C ARG A 450 -13.70 -15.47 -16.40
N ARG A 451 -13.56 -15.84 -15.14
CA ARG A 451 -14.10 -17.10 -14.64
C ARG A 451 -15.56 -16.89 -14.35
N THR A 452 -16.36 -17.80 -14.86
CA THR A 452 -17.82 -17.76 -14.75
C THR A 452 -18.24 -19.16 -14.32
N VAL A 453 -19.15 -19.24 -13.37
CA VAL A 453 -19.86 -20.45 -12.95
C VAL A 453 -20.44 -21.17 -14.16
N GLN A 454 -20.98 -20.43 -15.15
CA GLN A 454 -21.54 -21.01 -16.38
C GLN A 454 -20.51 -21.86 -17.15
N HIS A 455 -19.24 -21.44 -17.20
CA HIS A 455 -18.20 -22.13 -17.96
C HIS A 455 -17.38 -23.12 -17.10
N CYS A 456 -17.69 -23.24 -15.81
CA CYS A 456 -17.10 -24.26 -14.95
C CYS A 456 -17.70 -25.63 -15.23
N ARG A 457 -16.85 -26.65 -15.41
CA ARG A 457 -17.29 -28.05 -15.56
C ARG A 457 -18.08 -28.47 -14.32
N VAL A 458 -19.12 -29.28 -14.52
CA VAL A 458 -20.00 -29.77 -13.44
C VAL A 458 -19.22 -30.56 -12.38
N GLU A 459 -18.15 -31.27 -12.79
CA GLU A 459 -17.29 -32.07 -11.91
C GLU A 459 -16.14 -31.28 -11.26
N ALA A 460 -15.91 -30.03 -11.67
CA ALA A 460 -14.85 -29.21 -11.09
C ALA A 460 -15.29 -28.63 -9.73
N PRO A 461 -14.35 -28.44 -8.78
CA PRO A 461 -14.66 -27.81 -7.51
C PRO A 461 -15.12 -26.37 -7.71
N LEU A 462 -16.26 -26.00 -7.11
CA LEU A 462 -16.72 -24.62 -7.11
C LEU A 462 -15.88 -23.80 -6.13
N ARG A 463 -15.33 -22.67 -6.60
CA ARG A 463 -14.51 -21.78 -5.79
C ARG A 463 -15.26 -20.49 -5.47
N ILE A 464 -15.69 -20.31 -4.23
CA ILE A 464 -16.48 -19.15 -3.78
C ILE A 464 -15.61 -18.26 -2.90
N LEU A 465 -15.52 -16.97 -3.24
CA LEU A 465 -14.96 -15.94 -2.36
C LEU A 465 -16.08 -15.20 -1.65
N THR A 466 -16.24 -15.39 -0.34
CA THR A 466 -17.27 -14.69 0.44
C THR A 466 -16.64 -13.48 1.14
N CYS A 467 -17.24 -12.30 0.98
CA CYS A 467 -16.77 -11.05 1.56
C CYS A 467 -17.84 -10.51 2.51
N PHE A 468 -17.46 -10.29 3.77
CA PHE A 468 -18.37 -9.76 4.79
C PHE A 468 -17.61 -8.83 5.75
N ARG A 469 -18.34 -7.91 6.40
CA ARG A 469 -17.78 -6.90 7.32
C ARG A 469 -18.11 -7.18 8.78
N ASN A 470 -19.36 -7.58 9.01
CA ASN A 470 -19.92 -7.70 10.35
C ASN A 470 -19.92 -9.15 10.83
N ARG A 471 -19.84 -9.32 12.16
CA ARG A 471 -19.95 -10.65 12.77
C ARG A 471 -21.33 -11.26 12.51
N GLU A 472 -22.34 -10.41 12.41
CA GLU A 472 -23.73 -10.79 12.12
C GLU A 472 -23.84 -11.44 10.74
N ALA A 473 -23.07 -10.96 9.75
CA ALA A 473 -23.02 -11.50 8.39
C ALA A 473 -22.36 -12.89 8.29
N VAL A 474 -21.66 -13.36 9.33
CA VAL A 474 -21.03 -14.70 9.32
C VAL A 474 -22.08 -15.80 9.20
N ARG A 475 -23.22 -15.66 9.87
CA ARG A 475 -24.30 -16.65 9.80
C ARG A 475 -24.90 -16.74 8.38
N PRO A 476 -25.38 -15.63 7.77
CA PRO A 476 -25.90 -15.65 6.41
C PRO A 476 -24.91 -16.23 5.38
N VAL A 477 -23.62 -15.94 5.54
CA VAL A 477 -22.57 -16.50 4.68
C VAL A 477 -22.48 -18.02 4.83
N LEU A 478 -22.49 -18.54 6.06
CA LEU A 478 -22.46 -19.98 6.30
C LEU A 478 -23.72 -20.68 5.77
N ASP A 479 -24.88 -20.05 5.93
CA ASP A 479 -26.16 -20.59 5.43
C ASP A 479 -26.13 -20.70 3.89
N LEU A 480 -25.59 -19.69 3.18
CA LEU A 480 -25.42 -19.72 1.73
C LEU A 480 -24.33 -20.71 1.27
N VAL A 481 -23.27 -20.87 2.04
CA VAL A 481 -22.21 -21.87 1.78
C VAL A 481 -22.76 -23.29 1.93
N GLU A 482 -23.61 -23.53 2.92
CA GLU A 482 -24.30 -24.81 3.10
C GLU A 482 -25.25 -25.10 1.93
N LEU A 483 -26.02 -24.11 1.47
CA LEU A 483 -26.85 -24.22 0.25
C LEU A 483 -26.03 -24.51 -1.01
N SER A 484 -24.78 -24.03 -1.07
CA SER A 484 -23.86 -24.24 -2.19
C SER A 484 -23.18 -25.61 -2.19
N ARG A 485 -23.43 -26.43 -1.15
CA ARG A 485 -22.83 -27.76 -1.01
C ARG A 485 -23.59 -28.79 -1.86
N PRO A 486 -22.93 -29.50 -2.78
CA PRO A 486 -23.58 -30.57 -3.54
C PRO A 486 -23.80 -31.82 -2.68
N ALA A 487 -24.89 -32.55 -2.94
CA ALA A 487 -25.19 -33.83 -2.25
C ALA A 487 -24.28 -34.99 -2.69
N ILE A 488 -23.82 -34.96 -3.95
CA ILE A 488 -22.95 -35.95 -4.60
C ILE A 488 -22.02 -35.19 -5.55
N GLY A 489 -20.69 -35.36 -5.45
CA GLY A 489 -19.74 -34.81 -6.42
C GLY A 489 -18.70 -33.83 -5.87
N SER A 490 -18.45 -32.75 -6.62
CA SER A 490 -17.23 -31.93 -6.55
C SER A 490 -17.07 -31.14 -5.23
N PRO A 491 -15.84 -31.03 -4.70
CA PRO A 491 -15.62 -30.35 -3.44
C PRO A 491 -15.84 -28.83 -3.57
N LEU A 492 -16.46 -28.23 -2.56
CA LEU A 492 -16.64 -26.79 -2.44
C LEU A 492 -15.40 -26.19 -1.76
N SER A 493 -14.78 -25.20 -2.40
CA SER A 493 -13.71 -24.42 -1.78
C SER A 493 -14.20 -23.00 -1.51
N VAL A 494 -14.13 -22.59 -0.25
CA VAL A 494 -14.61 -21.29 0.21
C VAL A 494 -13.45 -20.48 0.76
N PHE A 495 -13.32 -19.28 0.24
CA PHE A 495 -12.37 -18.28 0.72
C PHE A 495 -13.18 -17.21 1.46
N ALA A 496 -13.11 -17.21 2.79
CA ALA A 496 -13.88 -16.30 3.64
C ALA A 496 -13.04 -15.06 4.00
N VAL A 497 -13.42 -13.89 3.48
CA VAL A 497 -12.70 -12.62 3.68
C VAL A 497 -13.50 -11.70 4.59
N ASN A 498 -12.98 -11.48 5.79
CA ASN A 498 -13.45 -10.41 6.67
C ASN A 498 -12.85 -9.07 6.22
N LEU A 499 -13.69 -8.16 5.72
CA LEU A 499 -13.33 -6.83 5.28
C LEU A 499 -13.37 -5.86 6.48
N GLU A 500 -12.21 -5.33 6.83
CA GLU A 500 -12.10 -4.32 7.89
C GLU A 500 -11.65 -2.99 7.33
N GLU A 501 -12.34 -1.91 7.73
CA GLU A 501 -11.92 -0.58 7.37
C GLU A 501 -10.57 -0.25 7.99
N LEU A 502 -9.67 0.21 7.13
CA LEU A 502 -8.44 0.84 7.52
C LEU A 502 -8.74 2.25 8.05
N ASN A 503 -8.86 2.36 9.37
CA ASN A 503 -8.85 3.67 10.04
C ASN A 503 -7.63 4.46 9.59
N ASN A 504 -7.81 5.76 9.33
CA ASN A 504 -6.82 6.62 8.72
C ASN A 504 -5.42 6.28 9.25
N HIS A 505 -4.59 5.78 8.31
CA HIS A 505 -3.16 5.53 8.41
C HIS A 505 -2.64 4.19 8.99
N SER A 506 -3.46 3.15 9.13
CA SER A 506 -2.91 1.78 9.12
C SER A 506 -2.43 1.37 7.71
N LEU A 507 -1.59 0.34 7.58
CA LEU A 507 -1.24 -0.22 6.26
C LEU A 507 -2.30 -1.23 5.80
N PRO A 508 -2.63 -1.28 4.50
CA PRO A 508 -3.46 -2.35 3.97
C PRO A 508 -2.81 -3.70 4.26
N LEU A 509 -3.50 -4.56 4.98
CA LEU A 509 -2.95 -5.81 5.50
C LEU A 509 -3.88 -6.96 5.12
N LEU A 510 -3.34 -7.92 4.40
CA LEU A 510 -3.98 -9.22 4.20
C LEU A 510 -3.42 -10.21 5.23
N ILE A 511 -4.27 -10.66 6.14
CA ILE A 511 -3.96 -11.71 7.11
C ILE A 511 -4.54 -13.01 6.58
N HIS A 512 -3.68 -13.99 6.29
CA HIS A 512 -4.10 -15.37 6.12
C HIS A 512 -4.09 -16.05 7.48
N HIS A 513 -5.20 -16.67 7.87
CA HIS A 513 -5.34 -17.39 9.14
C HIS A 513 -5.03 -18.87 8.91
N THR A 514 -3.78 -19.27 9.18
CA THR A 514 -3.37 -20.68 9.21
C THR A 514 -3.70 -21.32 10.56
N GLN A 515 -3.99 -22.63 10.59
CA GLN A 515 -4.47 -23.44 11.73
C GLN A 515 -3.68 -23.36 13.06
N GLU A 516 -2.58 -22.61 13.16
CA GLU A 516 -1.83 -22.41 14.42
C GLU A 516 -2.46 -21.31 15.29
N ILE A 517 -3.53 -21.67 16.02
CA ILE A 517 -4.12 -20.81 17.05
C ILE A 517 -3.21 -20.85 18.29
N SER A 518 -2.37 -19.84 18.48
CA SER A 518 -1.67 -19.63 19.75
C SER A 518 -2.70 -19.28 20.85
N PRO A 519 -2.66 -19.92 22.03
CA PRO A 519 -3.64 -19.71 23.09
C PRO A 519 -3.39 -18.34 23.77
N PHE A 520 -3.99 -17.28 23.25
CA PHE A 520 -4.09 -16.02 23.98
C PHE A 520 -5.27 -16.08 24.96
N LEU A 521 -5.10 -15.51 26.16
CA LEU A 521 -6.04 -15.59 27.29
C LEU A 521 -7.42 -14.91 27.06
N VAL A 522 -7.64 -14.24 25.93
CA VAL A 522 -8.94 -13.69 25.51
C VAL A 522 -9.06 -13.81 23.98
N PRO A 523 -10.05 -14.55 23.43
CA PRO A 523 -10.20 -14.71 21.99
C PRO A 523 -10.65 -13.38 21.35
N SER A 524 -9.88 -12.89 20.37
CA SER A 524 -10.23 -11.67 19.63
C SER A 524 -11.48 -11.90 18.76
N ARG A 525 -12.17 -10.81 18.35
CA ARG A 525 -13.33 -10.88 17.44
C ARG A 525 -13.01 -11.69 16.17
N ARG A 526 -11.79 -11.57 15.63
CA ARG A 526 -11.33 -12.29 14.44
C ARG A 526 -11.19 -13.78 14.70
N ASP A 527 -10.64 -14.17 15.85
CA ASP A 527 -10.48 -15.58 16.22
C ASP A 527 -11.83 -16.28 16.34
N GLN A 528 -12.86 -15.57 16.80
CA GLN A 528 -14.23 -16.12 16.87
C GLN A 528 -14.82 -16.38 15.48
N ILE A 529 -14.61 -15.46 14.53
CA ILE A 529 -15.05 -15.62 13.13
C ILE A 529 -14.34 -16.82 12.51
N VAL A 530 -13.01 -16.86 12.60
CA VAL A 530 -12.19 -17.96 12.07
C VAL A 530 -12.59 -19.30 12.70
N LYS A 531 -12.86 -19.32 14.00
CA LYS A 531 -13.35 -20.52 14.70
C LYS A 531 -14.72 -20.98 14.19
N ALA A 532 -15.62 -20.07 13.83
CA ALA A 532 -16.92 -20.44 13.27
C ALA A 532 -16.77 -21.16 11.92
N PHE A 533 -15.96 -20.61 11.01
CA PHE A 533 -15.69 -21.23 9.71
C PHE A 533 -14.94 -22.56 9.83
N HIS A 534 -13.92 -22.66 10.70
CA HIS A 534 -13.24 -23.96 10.92
C HIS A 534 -14.12 -25.00 11.61
N ASN A 535 -15.06 -24.60 12.48
CA ASN A 535 -16.02 -25.53 13.04
C ASN A 535 -16.96 -26.08 11.96
N PHE A 536 -17.36 -25.25 11.01
CA PHE A 536 -18.15 -25.67 9.86
C PHE A 536 -17.37 -26.64 8.95
N GLU A 537 -16.12 -26.30 8.62
CA GLU A 537 -15.20 -27.17 7.86
C GLU A 537 -15.00 -28.53 8.56
N LYS A 538 -14.80 -28.56 9.89
CA LYS A 538 -14.68 -29.79 10.66
C LYS A 538 -15.94 -30.67 10.65
N THR A 539 -17.11 -30.06 10.51
CA THR A 539 -18.37 -30.80 10.43
C THR A 539 -18.57 -31.43 9.04
N ASN A 540 -17.96 -30.84 8.01
CA ASN A 540 -18.17 -31.17 6.59
C ASN A 540 -16.86 -31.52 5.84
N GLN A 541 -15.91 -32.21 6.51
CA GLN A 541 -14.52 -32.41 6.05
C GLN A 541 -14.35 -33.05 4.66
N GLU A 542 -15.31 -33.83 4.19
CA GLU A 542 -15.21 -34.54 2.90
C GLU A 542 -15.66 -33.68 1.71
N THR A 543 -16.35 -32.57 1.95
CA THR A 543 -17.03 -31.80 0.88
C THR A 543 -16.68 -30.32 0.86
N VAL A 544 -16.18 -29.74 1.96
CA VAL A 544 -15.90 -28.30 2.08
C VAL A 544 -14.49 -28.04 2.59
N LEU A 545 -13.75 -27.19 1.88
CA LEU A 545 -12.46 -26.62 2.27
C LEU A 545 -12.61 -25.12 2.51
N ILE A 546 -12.16 -24.62 3.67
CA ILE A 546 -12.31 -23.20 4.02
C ILE A 546 -10.98 -22.55 4.37
N GLU A 547 -10.63 -21.49 3.64
CA GLU A 547 -9.52 -20.60 3.97
C GLU A 547 -10.04 -19.24 4.44
N CYS A 548 -9.60 -18.80 5.62
CA CYS A 548 -10.03 -17.54 6.20
C CYS A 548 -8.97 -16.44 6.01
N PHE A 549 -9.40 -15.29 5.51
CA PHE A 549 -8.61 -14.09 5.35
C PHE A 549 -9.22 -12.91 6.11
N THR A 550 -8.37 -11.97 6.51
CA THR A 550 -8.83 -10.63 6.93
C THR A 550 -8.09 -9.61 6.09
N ALA A 551 -8.85 -8.84 5.30
CA ALA A 551 -8.32 -7.75 4.50
C ALA A 551 -8.65 -6.42 5.18
N VAL A 552 -7.63 -5.77 5.72
CA VAL A 552 -7.75 -4.44 6.31
C VAL A 552 -7.36 -3.44 5.23
N ALA A 553 -8.29 -2.61 4.74
CA ALA A 553 -8.05 -1.75 3.57
C ALA A 553 -8.83 -0.43 3.64
N PRO A 554 -8.32 0.67 3.04
CA PRO A 554 -9.08 1.91 2.98
C PRO A 554 -10.30 1.73 2.07
N ARG A 555 -11.45 2.33 2.44
CA ARG A 555 -12.74 2.21 1.73
C ARG A 555 -12.61 2.35 0.20
N LYS A 556 -11.74 3.25 -0.27
CA LYS A 556 -11.52 3.54 -1.70
C LYS A 556 -10.87 2.40 -2.49
N THR A 557 -10.07 1.54 -1.86
CA THR A 557 -9.32 0.46 -2.55
C THR A 557 -9.60 -0.93 -2.04
N MET A 558 -10.56 -1.07 -1.13
CA MET A 558 -10.97 -2.37 -0.61
C MET A 558 -11.40 -3.34 -1.73
N HIS A 559 -11.97 -2.82 -2.83
CA HIS A 559 -12.28 -3.63 -4.02
C HIS A 559 -11.04 -4.22 -4.70
N GLU A 560 -9.91 -3.51 -4.71
CA GLU A 560 -8.66 -3.97 -5.34
C GLU A 560 -8.12 -5.20 -4.60
N ASP A 561 -8.21 -5.21 -3.27
CA ASP A 561 -7.78 -6.34 -2.44
C ASP A 561 -8.69 -7.56 -2.66
N VAL A 562 -10.02 -7.37 -2.72
CA VAL A 562 -10.96 -8.46 -3.05
C VAL A 562 -10.68 -9.03 -4.44
N CYS A 563 -10.49 -8.19 -5.45
CA CYS A 563 -10.14 -8.63 -6.81
C CYS A 563 -8.79 -9.35 -6.86
N ALA A 564 -7.81 -8.92 -6.06
CA ALA A 564 -6.51 -9.58 -5.97
C ALA A 564 -6.62 -10.97 -5.34
N ILE A 565 -7.38 -11.12 -4.25
CA ILE A 565 -7.62 -12.43 -3.61
C ILE A 565 -8.40 -13.35 -4.57
N ALA A 566 -9.44 -12.83 -5.23
CA ALA A 566 -10.22 -13.56 -6.22
C ALA A 566 -9.34 -14.11 -7.35
N PHE A 567 -8.35 -13.31 -7.78
CA PHE A 567 -7.38 -13.72 -8.79
C PHE A 567 -6.38 -14.76 -8.27
N ASP A 568 -5.76 -14.50 -7.11
CA ASP A 568 -4.74 -15.38 -6.52
C ASP A 568 -5.30 -16.76 -6.19
N GLN A 569 -6.56 -16.81 -5.71
CA GLN A 569 -7.28 -18.04 -5.36
C GLN A 569 -8.11 -18.59 -6.53
N GLU A 570 -8.03 -17.94 -7.70
CA GLU A 570 -8.65 -18.41 -8.92
C GLU A 570 -10.17 -18.70 -8.75
N THR A 571 -10.88 -17.78 -8.10
CA THR A 571 -12.29 -17.97 -7.71
C THR A 571 -13.24 -17.90 -8.91
N ASP A 572 -14.36 -18.61 -8.82
CA ASP A 572 -15.39 -18.64 -9.87
C ASP A 572 -16.47 -17.59 -9.65
N ILE A 573 -16.79 -17.31 -8.37
CA ILE A 573 -17.78 -16.32 -7.97
C ILE A 573 -17.38 -15.62 -6.67
N VAL A 574 -17.53 -14.30 -6.63
CA VAL A 574 -17.40 -13.49 -5.40
C VAL A 574 -18.78 -13.16 -4.87
N ILE A 575 -19.04 -13.46 -3.61
CA ILE A 575 -20.30 -13.13 -2.94
C ILE A 575 -20.03 -12.06 -1.88
N LEU A 576 -20.60 -10.87 -2.06
CA LEU A 576 -20.51 -9.77 -1.10
C LEU A 576 -21.82 -9.65 -0.32
N THR A 577 -21.75 -9.78 1.00
CA THR A 577 -22.91 -9.57 1.87
C THR A 577 -23.11 -8.10 2.17
N LEU A 578 -24.34 -7.61 2.03
CA LEU A 578 -24.72 -6.23 2.30
C LEU A 578 -25.71 -6.19 3.47
N ASP A 579 -25.56 -5.18 4.33
CA ASP A 579 -26.49 -4.92 5.43
C ASP A 579 -27.68 -4.08 4.93
N ALA A 580 -28.85 -4.16 5.57
CA ALA A 580 -30.04 -3.40 5.18
C ALA A 580 -29.89 -1.85 5.25
N GLY A 581 -28.85 -1.36 5.94
CA GLY A 581 -28.50 0.06 6.07
C GLY A 581 -27.25 0.43 5.28
N ILE A 582 -27.30 0.30 3.95
CA ILE A 582 -26.12 0.43 3.07
C ILE A 582 -25.55 1.85 3.10
N GLU A 583 -24.27 1.97 3.46
CA GLU A 583 -23.56 3.25 3.45
C GLU A 583 -23.11 3.64 2.02
N LEU A 584 -22.94 4.95 1.76
CA LEU A 584 -22.53 5.48 0.45
C LEU A 584 -21.24 4.83 -0.10
N TRP A 585 -20.30 4.48 0.78
CA TRP A 585 -19.03 3.87 0.38
C TRP A 585 -19.16 2.38 0.06
N GLU A 586 -20.15 1.68 0.61
CA GLU A 586 -20.44 0.28 0.27
C GLU A 586 -21.01 0.20 -1.15
N ARG A 587 -21.87 1.17 -1.52
CA ARG A 587 -22.30 1.33 -2.92
C ARG A 587 -21.12 1.53 -3.86
N LEU A 588 -20.14 2.36 -3.46
CA LEU A 588 -18.90 2.57 -4.22
C LEU A 588 -18.07 1.28 -4.31
N LEU A 589 -18.00 0.49 -3.24
CA LEU A 589 -17.35 -0.83 -3.22
C LEU A 589 -18.03 -1.79 -4.22
N CYS A 590 -19.36 -1.92 -4.17
CA CYS A 590 -20.14 -2.73 -5.11
C CYS A 590 -19.88 -2.34 -6.56
N ARG A 591 -20.00 -1.04 -6.91
CA ARG A 591 -19.74 -0.56 -8.29
C ARG A 591 -18.35 -0.92 -8.78
N ASN A 592 -17.34 -0.73 -7.93
CA ASN A 592 -15.96 -1.02 -8.32
C ASN A 592 -15.71 -2.53 -8.46
N LEU A 593 -16.34 -3.36 -7.62
CA LEU A 593 -16.28 -4.82 -7.75
C LEU A 593 -16.96 -5.29 -9.04
N LEU A 594 -18.21 -4.88 -9.26
CA LEU A 594 -19.00 -5.20 -10.46
C LEU A 594 -18.29 -4.80 -11.77
N HIS A 595 -17.44 -3.77 -11.75
CA HIS A 595 -16.69 -3.34 -12.93
C HIS A 595 -15.32 -4.02 -13.08
N ASN A 596 -14.62 -4.31 -11.97
CA ASN A 596 -13.20 -4.70 -11.98
C ASN A 596 -12.93 -6.16 -11.56
N CYS A 597 -13.93 -6.92 -11.11
CA CYS A 597 -13.72 -8.29 -10.62
C CYS A 597 -13.26 -9.24 -11.76
N PRO A 598 -12.30 -10.15 -11.49
CA PRO A 598 -11.84 -11.14 -12.47
C PRO A 598 -12.82 -12.30 -12.72
N CYS A 599 -13.89 -12.40 -11.94
CA CYS A 599 -14.89 -13.45 -12.02
C CYS A 599 -16.29 -12.90 -11.75
N SER A 600 -17.31 -13.75 -11.84
CA SER A 600 -18.70 -13.37 -11.58
C SER A 600 -18.88 -12.86 -10.14
N VAL A 601 -19.79 -11.91 -9.96
CA VAL A 601 -20.02 -11.22 -8.67
C VAL A 601 -21.48 -11.37 -8.29
N ALA A 602 -21.74 -11.77 -7.06
CA ALA A 602 -23.06 -11.80 -6.47
C ALA A 602 -23.14 -10.87 -5.26
N LEU A 603 -24.23 -10.09 -5.18
CA LEU A 603 -24.57 -9.25 -4.05
C LEU A 603 -25.67 -9.96 -3.26
N PHE A 604 -25.42 -10.23 -1.98
CA PHE A 604 -26.32 -10.97 -1.12
C PHE A 604 -26.85 -10.08 0.01
N ILE A 605 -28.17 -10.03 0.16
CA ILE A 605 -28.87 -9.35 1.25
C ILE A 605 -29.75 -10.37 1.96
N ASP A 606 -29.41 -10.67 3.21
CA ASP A 606 -30.18 -11.57 4.06
C ASP A 606 -31.25 -10.81 4.85
N ARG A 607 -32.49 -11.30 4.80
CA ARG A 607 -33.62 -10.82 5.62
C ARG A 607 -33.97 -11.79 6.75
N GLY A 608 -33.15 -12.82 6.97
CA GLY A 608 -33.25 -13.74 8.10
C GLY A 608 -34.24 -14.89 7.90
N ARG A 609 -34.66 -15.14 6.65
CA ARG A 609 -35.54 -16.28 6.30
C ARG A 609 -34.82 -17.61 6.10
N LEU A 610 -33.50 -17.57 5.85
CA LEU A 610 -32.74 -18.80 5.72
C LEU A 610 -32.69 -19.55 7.08
N PRO A 611 -32.98 -20.86 7.09
CA PRO A 611 -33.01 -21.65 8.32
C PRO A 611 -31.61 -21.79 8.92
N ASP A 612 -31.51 -21.82 10.26
CA ASP A 612 -30.23 -22.11 10.93
C ASP A 612 -29.91 -23.60 10.81
N PHE A 613 -29.07 -23.93 9.83
CA PHE A 613 -28.65 -25.31 9.53
C PHE A 613 -27.92 -26.00 10.70
N ARG A 614 -27.53 -25.27 11.75
CA ARG A 614 -26.89 -25.85 12.95
C ARG A 614 -27.85 -26.57 13.88
N PHE A 615 -29.14 -26.26 13.83
CA PHE A 615 -30.12 -26.76 14.81
C PHE A 615 -31.22 -27.63 14.19
N VAL A 616 -31.36 -27.64 12.86
CA VAL A 616 -32.45 -28.34 12.18
C VAL A 616 -31.89 -29.48 11.30
N PRO A 617 -32.36 -30.73 11.45
CA PRO A 617 -31.90 -31.83 10.63
C PRO A 617 -32.29 -31.65 9.15
N LEU A 618 -31.29 -31.74 8.26
CA LEU A 618 -31.38 -31.56 6.80
C LEU A 618 -32.55 -32.32 6.13
N LYS A 619 -32.95 -33.49 6.66
CA LYS A 619 -34.02 -34.33 6.10
C LYS A 619 -35.45 -33.77 6.29
N LYS A 620 -35.63 -32.67 7.04
CA LYS A 620 -36.95 -32.06 7.31
C LYS A 620 -37.08 -30.62 6.82
N LEU A 621 -36.05 -30.08 6.17
CA LEU A 621 -36.04 -28.71 5.67
C LEU A 621 -36.35 -28.72 4.17
N THR A 622 -37.31 -27.89 3.78
CA THR A 622 -37.59 -27.52 2.39
C THR A 622 -37.34 -26.01 2.28
N ILE A 623 -36.45 -25.62 1.37
CA ILE A 623 -36.04 -24.24 1.14
C ILE A 623 -36.47 -23.87 -0.27
N ASN A 624 -37.32 -22.87 -0.37
CA ASN A 624 -37.90 -22.44 -1.64
C ASN A 624 -37.03 -21.34 -2.24
N ILE A 625 -36.41 -21.61 -3.38
CA ILE A 625 -35.60 -20.64 -4.12
C ILE A 625 -36.33 -20.23 -5.40
N GLY A 626 -36.56 -18.93 -5.56
CA GLY A 626 -37.10 -18.34 -6.79
C GLY A 626 -35.99 -17.75 -7.65
N ALA A 627 -35.98 -18.03 -8.95
CA ALA A 627 -35.02 -17.46 -9.91
C ALA A 627 -35.77 -16.75 -11.04
N ILE A 628 -35.55 -15.44 -11.21
CA ILE A 628 -36.22 -14.65 -12.26
C ILE A 628 -35.28 -14.52 -13.45
N PHE A 629 -35.74 -14.97 -14.62
CA PHE A 629 -34.99 -14.97 -15.87
C PHE A 629 -35.68 -14.06 -16.90
N LEU A 630 -35.08 -12.90 -17.17
CA LEU A 630 -35.50 -11.93 -18.19
C LEU A 630 -34.74 -12.17 -19.51
N GLY A 631 -33.46 -12.57 -19.41
CA GLY A 631 -32.56 -12.85 -20.51
C GLY A 631 -31.29 -12.00 -20.45
N GLY A 632 -30.19 -12.56 -20.97
CA GLY A 632 -28.88 -11.91 -21.01
C GLY A 632 -27.77 -12.66 -20.26
N PRO A 633 -26.53 -12.13 -20.24
CA PRO A 633 -25.36 -12.75 -19.60
C PRO A 633 -25.54 -12.97 -18.10
N ASP A 634 -26.04 -11.98 -17.38
CA ASP A 634 -26.16 -12.03 -15.93
C ASP A 634 -27.21 -13.05 -15.46
N ASP A 635 -28.34 -13.14 -16.17
CA ASP A 635 -29.38 -14.13 -15.89
C ASP A 635 -28.93 -15.56 -16.21
N ARG A 636 -28.12 -15.76 -17.25
CA ARG A 636 -27.50 -17.06 -17.55
C ARG A 636 -26.54 -17.49 -16.46
N GLU A 637 -25.74 -16.56 -15.95
CA GLU A 637 -24.81 -16.79 -14.85
C GLU A 637 -25.56 -17.10 -13.55
N MET A 638 -26.59 -16.32 -13.24
CA MET A 638 -27.51 -16.55 -12.13
C MET A 638 -28.15 -17.94 -12.21
N LEU A 639 -28.67 -18.32 -13.38
CA LEU A 639 -29.30 -19.63 -13.58
C LEU A 639 -28.29 -20.77 -13.40
N ALA A 640 -27.05 -20.60 -13.86
CA ALA A 640 -25.99 -21.59 -13.65
C ALA A 640 -25.69 -21.79 -12.16
N TYR A 641 -25.63 -20.71 -11.38
CA TYR A 641 -25.45 -20.81 -9.93
C TYR A 641 -26.69 -21.37 -9.21
N ALA A 642 -27.90 -20.96 -9.58
CA ALA A 642 -29.15 -21.49 -9.05
C ALA A 642 -29.28 -23.01 -9.27
N THR A 643 -28.87 -23.49 -10.45
CA THR A 643 -28.84 -24.93 -10.77
C THR A 643 -27.88 -25.70 -9.85
N ARG A 644 -26.77 -25.07 -9.43
CA ARG A 644 -25.85 -25.67 -8.45
C ARG A 644 -26.50 -25.75 -7.06
N LEU A 645 -27.21 -24.71 -6.61
CA LEU A 645 -27.95 -24.72 -5.34
C LEU A 645 -29.04 -25.81 -5.31
N ALA A 646 -29.74 -26.01 -6.43
CA ALA A 646 -30.77 -27.06 -6.58
C ALA A 646 -30.22 -28.50 -6.49
N SER A 647 -28.89 -28.68 -6.44
CA SER A 647 -28.28 -29.99 -6.21
C SER A 647 -28.26 -30.36 -4.71
N HIS A 648 -28.60 -29.43 -3.82
CA HIS A 648 -28.77 -29.69 -2.40
C HIS A 648 -30.14 -30.35 -2.13
N PRO A 649 -30.23 -31.41 -1.30
CA PRO A 649 -31.45 -32.23 -1.19
C PRO A 649 -32.66 -31.51 -0.57
N SER A 650 -32.41 -30.41 0.13
CA SER A 650 -33.43 -29.60 0.81
C SER A 650 -33.93 -28.41 -0.02
N VAL A 651 -33.44 -28.24 -1.26
CA VAL A 651 -33.75 -27.06 -2.09
C VAL A 651 -34.79 -27.41 -3.14
N GLU A 652 -35.85 -26.61 -3.22
CA GLU A 652 -36.81 -26.60 -4.32
C GLU A 652 -36.59 -25.31 -5.14
N LEU A 653 -36.23 -25.46 -6.40
CA LEU A 653 -35.94 -24.31 -7.28
C LEU A 653 -37.11 -24.05 -8.22
N GLN A 654 -37.65 -22.83 -8.19
CA GLN A 654 -38.63 -22.37 -9.15
C GLN A 654 -38.05 -21.28 -10.05
N VAL A 655 -38.01 -21.54 -11.35
CA VAL A 655 -37.49 -20.60 -12.36
C VAL A 655 -38.65 -19.92 -13.09
N PHE A 656 -38.74 -18.61 -12.96
CA PHE A 656 -39.70 -17.75 -13.62
C PHE A 656 -39.06 -17.12 -14.86
N ARG A 657 -39.40 -17.64 -16.05
CA ARG A 657 -38.98 -17.01 -17.30
C ARG A 657 -40.01 -15.96 -17.71
N LEU A 658 -39.60 -14.71 -17.72
CA LEU A 658 -40.43 -13.61 -18.18
C LEU A 658 -40.41 -13.58 -19.71
N VAL A 659 -41.61 -13.59 -20.31
CA VAL A 659 -41.80 -13.54 -21.77
C VAL A 659 -42.84 -12.48 -22.11
N ASP A 660 -42.72 -11.93 -23.32
CA ASP A 660 -43.70 -11.00 -23.88
C ASP A 660 -45.02 -11.73 -24.23
N GLN A 661 -46.09 -11.00 -24.59
CA GLN A 661 -47.42 -11.51 -24.93
C GLN A 661 -47.38 -12.65 -25.97
N ASN A 662 -46.43 -12.57 -26.90
CA ASN A 662 -46.23 -13.56 -27.96
C ASN A 662 -45.45 -14.82 -27.52
N GLY A 663 -45.13 -14.96 -26.21
CA GLY A 663 -44.31 -16.05 -25.69
C GLY A 663 -42.83 -15.96 -26.13
N VAL A 664 -42.41 -14.77 -26.53
CA VAL A 664 -41.10 -14.48 -27.11
C VAL A 664 -40.23 -13.84 -26.03
N SER A 665 -38.92 -14.16 -26.03
CA SER A 665 -37.95 -13.49 -25.16
C SER A 665 -38.00 -11.97 -25.38
N PRO A 666 -37.93 -11.17 -24.31
CA PRO A 666 -38.05 -9.72 -24.41
C PRO A 666 -36.81 -9.03 -25.02
N LEU A 667 -35.70 -9.77 -25.17
CA LEU A 667 -34.47 -9.29 -25.79
C LEU A 667 -34.63 -8.96 -27.28
N ARG A 668 -34.07 -7.83 -27.71
CA ARG A 668 -33.99 -7.42 -29.11
C ARG A 668 -32.76 -8.03 -29.80
N ASP A 669 -31.67 -8.27 -29.07
CA ASP A 669 -30.47 -8.90 -29.61
C ASP A 669 -30.71 -10.40 -29.93
N MET A 670 -30.69 -10.72 -31.23
CA MET A 670 -30.87 -12.08 -31.73
C MET A 670 -29.76 -13.04 -31.31
N VAL A 671 -28.53 -12.57 -31.09
CA VAL A 671 -27.40 -13.42 -30.69
C VAL A 671 -27.58 -13.87 -29.25
N GLU A 672 -27.86 -12.93 -28.36
CA GLU A 672 -28.12 -13.19 -26.95
C GLU A 672 -29.35 -14.07 -26.76
N ARG A 673 -30.43 -13.81 -27.51
CA ARG A 673 -31.62 -14.67 -27.54
C ARG A 673 -31.32 -16.12 -27.93
N ASN A 674 -30.45 -16.33 -28.91
CA ASN A 674 -30.03 -17.68 -29.32
C ASN A 674 -29.16 -18.37 -28.26
N HIS A 675 -28.39 -17.61 -27.50
CA HIS A 675 -27.64 -18.15 -26.36
C HIS A 675 -28.58 -18.52 -25.20
N ASP A 676 -29.53 -17.67 -24.86
CA ASP A 676 -30.51 -17.91 -23.80
C ASP A 676 -31.35 -19.15 -24.09
N MET A 677 -31.84 -19.28 -25.33
CA MET A 677 -32.56 -20.49 -25.74
C MET A 677 -31.71 -21.75 -25.63
N ARG A 678 -30.41 -21.69 -25.94
CA ARG A 678 -29.50 -22.83 -25.75
C ARG A 678 -29.35 -23.19 -24.28
N VAL A 679 -29.11 -22.21 -23.40
CA VAL A 679 -28.94 -22.44 -21.96
C VAL A 679 -30.22 -22.99 -21.34
N ILE A 680 -31.38 -22.41 -21.66
CA ILE A 680 -32.68 -22.88 -21.14
C ILE A 680 -32.98 -24.30 -21.62
N ASN A 681 -32.70 -24.62 -22.89
CA ASN A 681 -32.95 -25.96 -23.41
C ASN A 681 -32.05 -27.01 -22.75
N VAL A 682 -30.78 -26.69 -22.52
CA VAL A 682 -29.86 -27.54 -21.76
C VAL A 682 -30.36 -27.71 -20.32
N PHE A 683 -30.72 -26.61 -19.66
CA PHE A 683 -31.25 -26.61 -18.29
C PHE A 683 -32.50 -27.50 -18.15
N ARG A 684 -33.47 -27.38 -19.07
CA ARG A 684 -34.68 -28.21 -19.06
C ARG A 684 -34.32 -29.68 -19.24
N LYS A 685 -33.42 -29.99 -20.18
CA LYS A 685 -33.02 -31.37 -20.49
C LYS A 685 -32.27 -32.03 -19.33
N GLU A 686 -31.33 -31.31 -18.71
CA GLU A 686 -30.49 -31.86 -17.63
C GLU A 686 -31.21 -31.96 -16.29
N ASN A 687 -32.28 -31.19 -16.08
CA ASN A 687 -32.99 -31.14 -14.80
C ASN A 687 -34.44 -31.61 -14.87
N SER A 688 -34.83 -32.34 -15.92
CA SER A 688 -36.19 -32.90 -16.06
C SER A 688 -36.59 -33.87 -14.92
N GLU A 689 -35.61 -34.46 -14.24
CA GLU A 689 -35.83 -35.45 -13.16
C GLU A 689 -35.58 -34.88 -11.74
N LYS A 690 -35.32 -33.58 -11.60
CA LYS A 690 -35.02 -32.93 -10.30
C LYS A 690 -36.22 -32.14 -9.75
N ASN A 691 -36.15 -31.73 -8.49
CA ASN A 691 -37.11 -30.84 -7.81
C ASN A 691 -37.01 -29.39 -8.33
N ILE A 692 -37.18 -29.20 -9.64
CA ILE A 692 -37.07 -27.90 -10.31
C ILE A 692 -38.35 -27.62 -11.09
N ILE A 693 -39.04 -26.54 -10.73
CA ILE A 693 -40.27 -26.10 -11.39
C ILE A 693 -39.92 -24.96 -12.35
N PHE A 694 -40.14 -25.17 -13.64
CA PHE A 694 -39.94 -24.14 -14.66
C PHE A 694 -41.28 -23.55 -15.11
N ARG A 695 -41.48 -22.24 -14.90
CA ARG A 695 -42.74 -21.53 -15.24
C ARG A 695 -42.46 -20.35 -16.16
N GLU A 696 -43.17 -20.27 -17.29
CA GLU A 696 -43.16 -19.09 -18.16
C GLU A 696 -44.27 -18.13 -17.69
N VAL A 697 -43.91 -16.87 -17.42
CA VAL A 697 -44.83 -15.82 -16.98
C VAL A 697 -44.88 -14.74 -18.04
N ARG A 698 -46.09 -14.41 -18.49
CA ARG A 698 -46.32 -13.36 -19.48
C ARG A 698 -46.47 -12.02 -18.78
N ILE A 699 -45.63 -11.05 -19.11
CA ILE A 699 -45.62 -9.71 -18.51
C ILE A 699 -45.65 -8.67 -19.62
N GLU A 700 -46.55 -7.70 -19.51
CA GLU A 700 -46.75 -6.63 -20.50
C GLU A 700 -46.12 -5.33 -20.03
N GLU A 701 -46.35 -4.99 -18.75
CA GLU A 701 -45.86 -3.78 -18.09
C GLU A 701 -45.21 -4.12 -16.74
N ALA A 702 -44.39 -3.20 -16.23
CA ALA A 702 -43.72 -3.33 -14.94
C ALA A 702 -44.69 -3.59 -13.77
N VAL A 703 -45.94 -3.09 -13.86
CA VAL A 703 -46.98 -3.30 -12.83
C VAL A 703 -47.32 -4.79 -12.65
N ASN A 704 -47.35 -5.56 -13.75
CA ASN A 704 -47.65 -6.99 -13.68
C ASN A 704 -46.52 -7.78 -13.00
N LEU A 705 -45.27 -7.33 -13.14
CA LEU A 705 -44.12 -7.87 -12.40
C LEU A 705 -44.25 -7.56 -10.91
N LEU A 706 -44.60 -6.32 -10.54
CA LEU A 706 -44.82 -5.92 -9.15
C LEU A 706 -45.95 -6.74 -8.49
N ASP A 707 -47.05 -6.98 -9.21
CA ASP A 707 -48.16 -7.79 -8.72
C ASP A 707 -47.80 -9.26 -8.54
N LEU A 708 -46.95 -9.82 -9.42
CA LEU A 708 -46.40 -11.17 -9.25
C LEU A 708 -45.54 -11.25 -7.99
N LEU A 709 -44.61 -10.31 -7.83
CA LEU A 709 -43.70 -10.25 -6.68
C LEU A 709 -44.46 -10.05 -5.37
N ARG A 710 -45.51 -9.22 -5.36
CA ARG A 710 -46.35 -9.01 -4.18
C ARG A 710 -47.17 -10.25 -3.79
N LYS A 711 -47.59 -11.06 -4.77
CA LYS A 711 -48.43 -12.25 -4.53
C LYS A 711 -47.61 -13.48 -4.13
N GLU A 712 -46.52 -13.75 -4.83
CA GLU A 712 -45.74 -14.99 -4.68
C GLU A 712 -44.36 -14.75 -4.02
N GLY A 713 -43.93 -13.50 -3.81
CA GLY A 713 -42.57 -13.20 -3.33
C GLY A 713 -42.26 -13.71 -1.93
N ASP A 714 -43.24 -13.66 -1.02
CA ASP A 714 -43.11 -14.17 0.35
C ASP A 714 -43.26 -15.70 0.44
N ASP A 715 -43.50 -16.41 -0.66
CA ASP A 715 -43.49 -17.89 -0.66
C ASP A 715 -42.06 -18.46 -0.78
N PHE A 716 -41.09 -17.60 -1.09
CA PHE A 716 -39.68 -17.95 -1.26
C PHE A 716 -38.83 -17.49 -0.07
N ASP A 717 -37.80 -18.28 0.24
CA ASP A 717 -36.80 -17.95 1.25
C ASP A 717 -35.66 -17.12 0.66
N LEU A 718 -35.32 -17.40 -0.61
CA LEU A 718 -34.27 -16.73 -1.39
C LEU A 718 -34.76 -16.47 -2.82
N MET A 719 -34.61 -15.24 -3.29
CA MET A 719 -34.81 -14.85 -4.69
C MET A 719 -33.50 -14.49 -5.38
N MET A 720 -33.30 -15.03 -6.57
CA MET A 720 -32.12 -14.84 -7.41
C MET A 720 -32.47 -14.08 -8.69
N VAL A 721 -31.67 -13.07 -9.03
CA VAL A 721 -31.87 -12.19 -10.19
C VAL A 721 -30.53 -11.84 -10.85
N GLY A 722 -30.50 -11.60 -12.15
CA GLY A 722 -29.36 -10.93 -12.79
C GLY A 722 -29.36 -9.42 -12.54
N ILE A 723 -28.18 -8.78 -12.60
CA ILE A 723 -28.03 -7.35 -12.32
C ILE A 723 -28.27 -6.48 -13.58
N ARG A 724 -27.71 -6.86 -14.73
CA ARG A 724 -27.79 -6.08 -15.97
C ARG A 724 -28.66 -6.75 -17.01
N HIS A 725 -29.60 -5.97 -17.53
CA HIS A 725 -30.49 -6.34 -18.63
C HIS A 725 -30.35 -5.33 -19.79
N GLU A 726 -30.94 -5.64 -20.93
CA GLU A 726 -30.92 -4.77 -22.12
C GLU A 726 -31.62 -3.43 -21.85
N GLU A 727 -31.05 -2.31 -22.33
CA GLU A 727 -31.61 -0.98 -22.10
C GLU A 727 -33.00 -0.82 -22.78
N ASN A 728 -33.95 -0.18 -22.09
CA ASN A 728 -35.33 0.10 -22.56
C ASN A 728 -36.21 -1.14 -22.78
N LEU A 729 -36.10 -2.15 -21.91
CA LEU A 729 -37.09 -3.21 -21.80
C LEU A 729 -38.42 -2.63 -21.31
N LEU A 730 -39.50 -2.78 -22.11
CA LEU A 730 -40.85 -2.30 -21.77
C LEU A 730 -41.34 -2.82 -20.40
N MET A 731 -40.92 -4.03 -20.03
CA MET A 731 -41.28 -4.67 -18.74
C MET A 731 -40.59 -4.05 -17.52
N LEU A 732 -39.54 -3.24 -17.73
CA LEU A 732 -38.79 -2.57 -16.68
C LEU A 732 -38.91 -1.04 -16.76
N GLU A 733 -39.64 -0.53 -17.75
CA GLU A 733 -39.83 0.89 -17.97
C GLU A 733 -40.56 1.51 -16.77
N GLY A 734 -39.96 2.56 -16.19
CA GLY A 734 -40.44 3.22 -14.96
C GLY A 734 -39.88 2.68 -13.65
N LEU A 735 -39.34 1.44 -13.60
CA LEU A 735 -38.71 0.92 -12.37
C LEU A 735 -37.37 1.60 -12.05
N SER A 736 -36.68 2.11 -13.07
CA SER A 736 -35.41 2.84 -12.92
C SER A 736 -35.54 4.18 -12.20
N GLU A 737 -36.71 4.80 -12.25
CA GLU A 737 -37.00 6.04 -11.51
C GLU A 737 -37.23 5.77 -10.02
N TRP A 738 -37.63 4.54 -9.66
CA TRP A 738 -37.93 4.12 -8.30
C TRP A 738 -36.75 3.39 -7.64
N SER A 739 -35.58 3.33 -8.29
CA SER A 739 -34.44 2.59 -7.79
C SER A 739 -33.65 3.36 -6.72
N ASP A 740 -33.63 2.85 -5.50
CA ASP A 740 -32.80 3.34 -4.39
C ASP A 740 -31.35 2.78 -4.46
N MET A 741 -31.17 1.58 -5.02
CA MET A 741 -29.91 0.82 -5.10
C MET A 741 -29.68 0.24 -6.51
N LYS A 742 -29.17 1.08 -7.41
CA LYS A 742 -28.85 0.70 -8.80
C LYS A 742 -27.87 -0.47 -8.93
N GLU A 743 -27.08 -0.76 -7.91
CA GLU A 743 -26.10 -1.84 -7.92
C GLU A 743 -26.71 -3.24 -7.92
N LEU A 744 -27.97 -3.40 -7.49
CA LEU A 744 -28.69 -4.68 -7.46
C LEU A 744 -29.44 -4.99 -8.77
N GLY A 745 -29.48 -4.04 -9.71
CA GLY A 745 -30.36 -4.09 -10.86
C GLY A 745 -31.80 -3.70 -10.50
N GLU A 746 -32.61 -3.43 -11.51
CA GLU A 746 -33.97 -2.89 -11.33
C GLU A 746 -34.88 -3.87 -10.59
N VAL A 747 -34.82 -5.16 -10.92
CA VAL A 747 -35.63 -6.19 -10.26
C VAL A 747 -35.13 -6.48 -8.84
N GLY A 748 -33.81 -6.53 -8.63
CA GLY A 748 -33.22 -6.80 -7.31
C GLY A 748 -33.51 -5.69 -6.30
N ASP A 749 -33.52 -4.43 -6.76
CA ASP A 749 -33.84 -3.29 -5.92
C ASP A 749 -35.32 -3.27 -5.52
N VAL A 750 -36.21 -3.58 -6.46
CA VAL A 750 -37.66 -3.71 -6.19
C VAL A 750 -37.95 -4.76 -5.11
N LEU A 751 -37.27 -5.90 -5.14
CA LEU A 751 -37.40 -6.95 -4.10
C LEU A 751 -37.00 -6.46 -2.70
N ILE A 752 -36.14 -5.45 -2.63
CA ILE A 752 -35.63 -4.89 -1.38
C ILE A 752 -36.35 -3.58 -1.00
N SER A 753 -37.14 -3.00 -1.91
CA SER A 753 -37.88 -1.78 -1.66
C SER A 753 -38.77 -1.89 -0.42
N LYS A 754 -38.85 -0.79 0.32
CA LYS A 754 -39.72 -0.66 1.48
C LYS A 754 -41.20 -0.72 1.10
N ASP A 755 -41.54 -0.38 -0.15
CA ASP A 755 -42.93 -0.28 -0.61
C ASP A 755 -43.60 -1.65 -0.81
N LEU A 756 -42.80 -2.70 -1.01
CA LEU A 756 -43.28 -4.07 -1.20
C LEU A 756 -43.31 -4.88 0.10
N GLU A 757 -42.61 -4.43 1.16
CA GLU A 757 -42.52 -5.08 2.47
C GLU A 757 -42.20 -6.59 2.47
N LEU A 758 -41.63 -7.11 1.38
CA LEU A 758 -41.29 -8.53 1.24
C LEU A 758 -40.23 -8.94 2.26
N SER A 759 -40.33 -10.15 2.79
CA SER A 759 -39.36 -10.66 3.77
C SER A 759 -38.34 -11.64 3.18
N VAL A 760 -38.33 -11.78 1.86
CA VAL A 760 -37.42 -12.64 1.09
C VAL A 760 -35.98 -12.14 1.10
N SER A 761 -35.01 -13.07 1.16
CA SER A 761 -33.59 -12.73 0.97
C SER A 761 -33.26 -12.64 -0.52
N VAL A 762 -32.34 -11.77 -0.92
CA VAL A 762 -32.06 -11.50 -2.34
C VAL A 762 -30.61 -11.74 -2.67
N LEU A 763 -30.37 -12.42 -3.79
CA LEU A 763 -29.05 -12.65 -4.37
C LEU A 763 -29.03 -12.18 -5.83
N ALA A 764 -28.40 -11.04 -6.07
CA ALA A 764 -28.26 -10.46 -7.41
C ALA A 764 -26.91 -10.82 -8.02
N VAL A 765 -26.85 -11.35 -9.24
CA VAL A 765 -25.63 -11.91 -9.87
C VAL A 765 -25.26 -11.14 -11.13
N GLN A 766 -23.96 -10.90 -11.34
CA GLN A 766 -23.38 -10.34 -12.56
C GLN A 766 -22.26 -11.24 -13.10
N GLN A 767 -22.20 -11.41 -14.43
CA GLN A 767 -21.19 -12.21 -15.12
C GLN A 767 -19.81 -11.55 -15.22
#